data_AF-A0A849W964-F1
#
_entry.id   AF-A0A849W964-F1
#
_cell.length_a   1.000
_cell.length_b   1.000
_cell.length_c   1.000
_cell.angle_alpha   90.00
_cell.angle_beta   90.00
_cell.angle_gamma   90.00
#
_symmetry.space_group_name_H-M   'P 1'
#
loop_
_entity.id
_entity.type
_entity.pdbx_description
1 polymer ?
#
loop_
_entity_poly.entity_id
_entity_poly.type
_entity_poly.pdbx_seq_one_letter_code
_entity_poly.pdbx_strand_id
1 'polypeptide(L)'
;MPEFAESGVQKGDAVVVVDAEAPVFTATCLIAMHDRRLDDSGACGIYWQRKPAFIPLGAGEKIGFQRFSKNFCCQHLENLCQKASPFLEISQEQIDKLVAYLEKTGLAETFLEEKNPLLLSLETKEKTEKKWIKLQYQEEIWRKLSSQWYENFKIWLKSWRDSEQAKIIKKYTGKHRIHLLFVGRPFHNRWIRERVGDYLHHYLDFYQDTKYHIPEQAKRLVDRGLLEFLNREKQGLPSYEDWLPDLYLEVLEKGIPKHIQIFESRSAQPGQEIVYNVQDVMELTANQPDYRIPLIRDKQGRYPISYEAKLEHPSFPWSHSIYVKMQVAYKYGLDSYRLLVKPVQVASAPFQEIEFQWGRKIFQNKESLKNIPPQFPQVQVWEGCELKRCLDWFLEAEKNLEDHVANLNDYARRLKEPAFINYYYSPHNQIKRLLDNIRNLIEKKLLPCCLVLWQPDKDSFIRTPEFDRALEKAIRLLTQLAKLYLKDETLQETTDSLNDFSWETLSFLRGDAPIDFLDYLEFNIRQGNNEYQMSLWLGRVLGNGKNNRRNLFQFLLKEIEQRFEHNRNSPQQKKKYSYLLRGLATALWRNQELVHSLEEVSSIPKFLEILEYDYRGIIKTLKKTEPDNQKLIVNQSRNFRNLNEILMALLRLRSQEIELHAGNSRMLKISQYLREIDVLLLKFGQECKSCFRFEWEGQKKPEGMSELV
;
A
#
# COMPACT_ATOMS: atom_id res chain seq x y z
N MET A 1 -14.94 -7.52 23.18
CA MET A 1 -16.37 -7.52 22.78
C MET A 1 -16.70 -8.83 22.07
N PRO A 2 -17.55 -9.70 22.68
CA PRO A 2 -17.95 -11.01 22.16
C PRO A 2 -19.35 -11.06 21.49
N GLU A 3 -20.07 -9.95 21.32
CA GLU A 3 -21.53 -9.96 21.12
C GLU A 3 -22.08 -10.01 19.67
N PHE A 4 -21.27 -10.28 18.65
CA PHE A 4 -21.78 -10.52 17.29
C PHE A 4 -21.60 -11.99 16.88
N ALA A 5 -21.86 -12.92 17.78
CA ALA A 5 -22.11 -14.29 17.37
C ALA A 5 -23.48 -14.34 16.66
N GLU A 6 -23.60 -15.15 15.61
CA GLU A 6 -24.89 -15.47 14.96
C GLU A 6 -25.88 -16.16 15.93
N SER A 7 -25.47 -16.36 17.19
CA SER A 7 -26.28 -16.85 18.30
C SER A 7 -27.58 -16.08 18.42
N GLY A 8 -28.67 -16.79 18.15
CA GLY A 8 -30.02 -16.28 18.25
C GLY A 8 -30.60 -15.78 16.94
N VAL A 9 -29.85 -15.64 15.84
CA VAL A 9 -30.42 -15.38 14.50
C VAL A 9 -31.26 -16.57 14.07
N GLN A 10 -32.44 -16.32 13.52
CA GLN A 10 -33.36 -17.33 13.03
C GLN A 10 -33.54 -17.22 11.53
N LYS A 11 -33.86 -18.34 10.89
CA LYS A 11 -34.29 -18.36 9.49
C LYS A 11 -35.41 -17.32 9.29
N GLY A 12 -35.26 -16.47 8.28
CA GLY A 12 -36.22 -15.42 7.94
C GLY A 12 -35.91 -14.06 8.57
N ASP A 13 -35.05 -13.98 9.58
CA ASP A 13 -34.53 -12.69 10.04
C ASP A 13 -33.79 -11.98 8.90
N ALA A 14 -33.81 -10.65 8.90
CA ALA A 14 -33.13 -9.87 7.88
C ALA A 14 -32.18 -8.82 8.43
N VAL A 15 -31.16 -8.54 7.63
CA VAL A 15 -30.28 -7.39 7.77
C VAL A 15 -30.47 -6.51 6.54
N VAL A 16 -30.90 -5.27 6.74
CA VAL A 16 -30.96 -4.25 5.70
C VAL A 16 -29.69 -3.41 5.81
N VAL A 17 -28.78 -3.60 4.86
CA VAL A 17 -27.55 -2.83 4.76
C VAL A 17 -27.86 -1.52 4.05
N VAL A 18 -27.72 -0.41 4.77
CA VAL A 18 -27.83 0.95 4.25
C VAL A 18 -26.42 1.47 4.01
N ASP A 19 -26.03 1.53 2.74
CA ASP A 19 -24.69 1.91 2.30
C ASP A 19 -24.65 3.38 1.84
N ALA A 20 -23.84 4.16 2.53
CA ALA A 20 -23.62 5.58 2.31
C ALA A 20 -22.38 5.90 1.45
N GLU A 21 -21.52 4.91 1.17
CA GLU A 21 -20.37 5.06 0.27
C GLU A 21 -20.77 5.11 -1.20
N ALA A 22 -21.90 4.49 -1.54
CA ALA A 22 -22.44 4.59 -2.88
C ALA A 22 -22.73 6.08 -3.24
N PRO A 23 -22.62 6.47 -4.52
CA PRO A 23 -22.92 7.84 -4.96
C PRO A 23 -24.29 8.35 -4.50
N VAL A 24 -25.22 7.41 -4.29
CA VAL A 24 -26.54 7.60 -3.71
C VAL A 24 -26.71 6.57 -2.60
N PHE A 25 -27.37 6.94 -1.49
CA PHE A 25 -27.73 5.98 -0.45
C PHE A 25 -28.45 4.77 -1.03
N THR A 26 -27.87 3.58 -0.86
CA THR A 26 -28.48 2.33 -1.29
C THR A 26 -28.91 1.50 -0.09
N ALA A 27 -29.97 0.71 -0.29
CA ALA A 27 -30.41 -0.27 0.69
C ALA A 27 -30.40 -1.65 0.03
N THR A 28 -29.80 -2.62 0.70
CA THR A 28 -29.76 -4.02 0.28
C THR A 28 -30.28 -4.89 1.42
N CYS A 29 -31.21 -5.80 1.13
CA CYS A 29 -31.71 -6.74 2.12
C CYS A 29 -30.95 -8.08 2.05
N LEU A 30 -30.48 -8.56 3.19
CA LEU A 30 -29.94 -9.90 3.41
C LEU A 30 -30.94 -10.67 4.27
N ILE A 31 -31.25 -11.90 3.91
CA ILE A 31 -32.16 -12.77 4.66
C ILE A 31 -31.37 -13.95 5.19
N ALA A 32 -31.56 -14.26 6.47
CA ALA A 32 -31.03 -15.45 7.10
C ALA A 32 -31.73 -16.69 6.55
N MET A 33 -30.95 -17.55 5.93
CA MET A 33 -31.35 -18.85 5.41
C MET A 33 -30.80 -19.94 6.31
N HIS A 34 -31.47 -21.10 6.33
CA HIS A 34 -31.03 -22.24 7.11
C HIS A 34 -30.56 -23.37 6.19
N ASP A 35 -29.39 -23.93 6.48
CA ASP A 35 -28.88 -25.16 5.86
C ASP A 35 -28.44 -26.13 6.95
N ARG A 36 -28.96 -27.36 6.92
CA ARG A 36 -28.66 -28.37 7.95
C ARG A 36 -27.18 -28.73 8.02
N ARG A 37 -26.42 -28.53 6.93
CA ARG A 37 -24.97 -28.76 6.91
C ARG A 37 -24.21 -27.78 7.83
N LEU A 38 -24.85 -26.68 8.23
CA LEU A 38 -24.28 -25.68 9.12
C LEU A 38 -24.73 -25.87 10.58
N ASP A 39 -25.54 -26.88 10.90
CA ASP A 39 -26.09 -27.08 12.26
C ASP A 39 -24.96 -27.30 13.29
N ASP A 40 -23.94 -28.08 12.91
CA ASP A 40 -22.77 -28.37 13.73
C ASP A 40 -21.64 -27.32 13.59
N SER A 41 -21.87 -26.28 12.78
CA SER A 41 -20.93 -25.16 12.64
C SER A 41 -21.20 -24.10 13.71
N GLY A 42 -20.22 -23.22 13.97
CA GLY A 42 -20.40 -22.06 14.86
C GLY A 42 -21.48 -21.06 14.40
N ALA A 43 -22.13 -21.31 13.26
CA ALA A 43 -23.16 -20.48 12.61
C ALA A 43 -24.61 -20.85 12.97
N CYS A 44 -24.82 -21.91 13.78
CA CYS A 44 -26.15 -22.39 14.16
C CYS A 44 -27.10 -22.64 12.97
N GLY A 45 -26.59 -23.21 11.88
CA GLY A 45 -27.40 -23.50 10.69
C GLY A 45 -27.56 -22.32 9.70
N ILE A 46 -27.03 -21.12 9.98
CA ILE A 46 -27.37 -19.90 9.22
C ILE A 46 -26.35 -19.51 8.14
N TYR A 47 -26.87 -19.11 6.98
CA TYR A 47 -26.14 -18.35 5.96
C TYR A 47 -27.00 -17.19 5.43
N TRP A 48 -26.40 -16.23 4.74
CA TRP A 48 -27.10 -15.03 4.29
C TRP A 48 -27.38 -15.05 2.79
N GLN A 49 -28.63 -14.83 2.41
CA GLN A 49 -29.05 -14.63 1.02
C GLN A 49 -29.31 -13.14 0.76
N ARG A 50 -28.56 -12.56 -0.17
CA ARG A 50 -28.79 -11.20 -0.64
C ARG A 50 -29.97 -11.13 -1.61
N LYS A 51 -30.82 -10.14 -1.41
CA LYS A 51 -31.91 -9.76 -2.32
C LYS A 51 -31.48 -8.63 -3.25
N PRO A 52 -32.19 -8.41 -4.37
CA PRO A 52 -31.92 -7.29 -5.26
C PRO A 52 -31.79 -5.98 -4.49
N ALA A 53 -30.80 -5.16 -4.85
CA ALA A 53 -30.65 -3.83 -4.28
C ALA A 53 -31.88 -2.98 -4.62
N PHE A 54 -32.37 -2.19 -3.65
CA PHE A 54 -33.54 -1.37 -3.87
C PHE A 54 -33.21 -0.13 -4.71
N ILE A 55 -34.21 0.35 -5.46
CA ILE A 55 -34.13 1.61 -6.23
C ILE A 55 -33.91 2.77 -5.26
N PRO A 56 -32.79 3.51 -5.29
CA PRO A 56 -32.58 4.61 -4.36
C PRO A 56 -33.76 5.58 -4.35
N LEU A 57 -34.20 5.99 -3.16
CA LEU A 57 -35.24 7.01 -3.04
C LEU A 57 -34.63 8.36 -3.46
N GLY A 58 -35.42 9.24 -4.08
CA GLY A 58 -34.90 10.54 -4.56
C GLY A 58 -34.24 11.39 -3.46
N ALA A 59 -34.65 11.22 -2.20
CA ALA A 59 -33.99 11.86 -1.05
C ALA A 59 -32.58 11.33 -0.77
N GLY A 60 -32.27 10.10 -1.21
CA GLY A 60 -30.99 9.42 -1.05
C GLY A 60 -29.83 10.10 -1.77
N GLU A 61 -30.11 10.85 -2.84
CA GLU A 61 -29.09 11.60 -3.59
C GLU A 61 -28.51 12.75 -2.77
N LYS A 62 -29.30 13.29 -1.84
CA LYS A 62 -28.91 14.43 -0.99
C LYS A 62 -28.06 14.02 0.22
N ILE A 63 -27.99 12.73 0.53
CA ILE A 63 -27.31 12.21 1.71
C ILE A 63 -26.12 11.30 1.37
N GLY A 64 -25.82 11.02 0.10
CA GLY A 64 -24.59 10.31 -0.26
C GLY A 64 -23.33 11.07 0.18
N PHE A 65 -22.29 10.35 0.62
CA PHE A 65 -21.04 10.97 1.06
C PHE A 65 -20.33 11.73 -0.05
N GLN A 66 -20.40 11.24 -1.29
CA GLN A 66 -19.88 11.94 -2.46
C GLN A 66 -20.54 13.33 -2.61
N ARG A 67 -21.87 13.42 -2.43
CA ARG A 67 -22.56 14.71 -2.47
C ARG A 67 -22.16 15.61 -1.31
N PHE A 68 -21.96 15.04 -0.13
CA PHE A 68 -21.52 15.76 1.05
C PHE A 68 -20.13 16.38 0.86
N SER A 69 -19.15 15.58 0.40
CA SER A 69 -17.78 16.05 0.14
C SER A 69 -17.74 17.08 -0.99
N LYS A 70 -18.55 16.90 -2.04
CA LYS A 70 -18.76 17.89 -3.10
C LYS A 70 -19.24 19.22 -2.54
N ASN A 71 -20.34 19.22 -1.78
CA ASN A 71 -20.89 20.43 -1.19
C ASN A 71 -19.89 21.11 -0.25
N PHE A 72 -19.08 20.34 0.49
CA PHE A 72 -18.01 20.86 1.34
C PHE A 72 -16.95 21.59 0.51
N CYS A 73 -16.45 20.98 -0.56
CA CYS A 73 -15.45 21.60 -1.43
C CYS A 73 -16.00 22.85 -2.14
N CYS A 74 -17.24 22.81 -2.65
CA CYS A 74 -17.91 23.97 -3.25
C CYS A 74 -17.98 25.14 -2.27
N GLN A 75 -18.59 24.93 -1.09
CA GLN A 75 -18.77 25.99 -0.09
C GLN A 75 -17.42 26.55 0.39
N HIS A 76 -16.39 25.70 0.46
CA HIS A 76 -15.05 26.11 0.85
C HIS A 76 -14.40 27.04 -0.18
N LEU A 77 -14.42 26.64 -1.45
CA LEU A 77 -13.92 27.45 -2.56
C LEU A 77 -14.68 28.77 -2.69
N GLU A 78 -16.01 28.76 -2.56
CA GLU A 78 -16.84 29.97 -2.55
C GLU A 78 -16.44 30.93 -1.41
N ASN A 79 -16.26 30.42 -0.20
CA ASN A 79 -15.82 31.22 0.95
C ASN A 79 -14.42 31.83 0.73
N LEU A 80 -13.51 31.09 0.07
CA LEU A 80 -12.19 31.60 -0.30
C LEU A 80 -12.29 32.72 -1.33
N CYS A 81 -13.14 32.57 -2.35
CA CYS A 81 -13.36 33.60 -3.37
C CYS A 81 -13.91 34.89 -2.76
N GLN A 82 -14.86 34.78 -1.83
CA GLN A 82 -15.42 35.94 -1.12
C GLN A 82 -14.39 36.66 -0.25
N LYS A 83 -13.48 35.93 0.40
CA LYS A 83 -12.44 36.49 1.28
C LYS A 83 -11.24 37.06 0.51
N ALA A 84 -10.93 36.55 -0.69
CA ALA A 84 -9.72 36.89 -1.45
C ALA A 84 -9.83 38.15 -2.34
N SER A 85 -10.94 38.91 -2.23
CA SER A 85 -11.21 40.16 -2.97
C SER A 85 -10.01 41.15 -2.99
N PRO A 86 -9.75 41.92 -4.07
CA PRO A 86 -10.15 41.80 -5.48
C PRO A 86 -9.15 41.00 -6.35
N PHE A 87 -8.19 40.29 -5.75
CA PHE A 87 -7.03 39.75 -6.48
C PHE A 87 -7.25 38.37 -7.14
N LEU A 88 -8.36 37.71 -6.83
CA LEU A 88 -8.65 36.35 -7.27
C LEU A 88 -10.10 36.21 -7.75
N GLU A 89 -10.34 36.56 -9.00
CA GLU A 89 -11.62 36.26 -9.68
C GLU A 89 -11.62 34.81 -10.15
N ILE A 90 -12.24 33.92 -9.36
CA ILE A 90 -12.52 32.54 -9.77
C ILE A 90 -13.98 32.47 -10.19
N SER A 91 -14.24 32.05 -11.43
CA SER A 91 -15.61 31.89 -11.91
C SER A 91 -16.27 30.64 -11.30
N GLN A 92 -17.60 30.61 -11.27
CA GLN A 92 -18.34 29.41 -10.85
C GLN A 92 -17.94 28.18 -11.69
N GLU A 93 -17.71 28.37 -12.99
CA GLU A 93 -17.25 27.29 -13.88
C GLU A 93 -15.89 26.72 -13.45
N GLN A 94 -14.97 27.57 -12.97
CA GLN A 94 -13.68 27.12 -12.44
C GLN A 94 -13.84 26.38 -11.11
N ILE A 95 -14.73 26.85 -10.22
CA ILE A 95 -15.08 26.13 -8.98
C ILE A 95 -15.61 24.74 -9.33
N ASP A 96 -16.56 24.63 -10.25
CA ASP A 96 -17.16 23.36 -10.66
C ASP A 96 -16.11 22.41 -11.26
N LYS A 97 -15.17 22.92 -12.07
CA LYS A 97 -14.05 22.14 -12.61
C LYS A 97 -13.11 21.63 -11.53
N LEU A 98 -12.74 22.48 -10.57
CA LEU A 98 -11.87 22.10 -9.45
C LEU A 98 -12.55 21.06 -8.56
N VAL A 99 -13.84 21.23 -8.27
CA VAL A 99 -14.60 20.26 -7.48
C VAL A 99 -14.70 18.93 -8.22
N ALA A 100 -15.01 18.94 -9.52
CA ALA A 100 -15.02 17.72 -10.32
C ALA A 100 -13.64 17.04 -10.36
N TYR A 101 -12.55 17.81 -10.40
CA TYR A 101 -11.19 17.30 -10.28
C TYR A 101 -10.93 16.66 -8.91
N LEU A 102 -11.31 17.32 -7.82
CA LEU A 102 -11.18 16.81 -6.45
C LEU A 102 -11.99 15.53 -6.23
N GLU A 103 -13.21 15.46 -6.77
CA GLU A 103 -14.06 14.26 -6.74
C GLU A 103 -13.39 13.11 -7.52
N LYS A 104 -12.95 13.37 -8.76
CA LYS A 104 -12.36 12.35 -9.64
C LYS A 104 -11.05 11.78 -9.09
N THR A 105 -10.25 12.59 -8.41
CA THR A 105 -8.95 12.19 -7.84
C THR A 105 -9.06 11.58 -6.44
N GLY A 106 -10.23 11.66 -5.80
CA GLY A 106 -10.43 11.26 -4.40
C GLY A 106 -9.91 12.29 -3.38
N LEU A 107 -9.30 13.39 -3.85
CA LEU A 107 -8.74 14.43 -2.99
C LEU A 107 -9.82 15.11 -2.12
N ALA A 108 -11.06 15.22 -2.60
CA ALA A 108 -12.17 15.76 -1.82
C ALA A 108 -12.40 14.97 -0.53
N GLU A 109 -12.33 13.65 -0.61
CA GLU A 109 -12.54 12.75 0.51
C GLU A 109 -11.35 12.79 1.48
N THR A 110 -10.13 12.69 0.94
CA THR A 110 -8.89 12.81 1.75
C THR A 110 -8.86 14.14 2.51
N PHE A 111 -9.24 15.24 1.86
CA PHE A 111 -9.28 16.56 2.48
C PHE A 111 -10.23 16.62 3.67
N LEU A 112 -11.41 16.02 3.53
CA LEU A 112 -12.44 16.04 4.55
C LEU A 112 -12.09 15.14 5.74
N GLU A 113 -11.47 13.98 5.47
CA GLU A 113 -11.11 12.97 6.46
C GLU A 113 -9.84 13.32 7.23
N GLU A 114 -8.76 13.63 6.50
CA GLU A 114 -7.45 13.84 7.11
C GLU A 114 -7.28 15.27 7.63
N LYS A 115 -8.14 16.19 7.17
CA LYS A 115 -8.09 17.62 7.51
C LYS A 115 -6.75 18.30 7.14
N ASN A 116 -5.96 17.64 6.30
CA ASN A 116 -4.68 18.14 5.80
C ASN A 116 -4.92 19.25 4.76
N PRO A 117 -4.09 20.31 4.70
CA PRO A 117 -4.22 21.32 3.66
C PRO A 117 -4.01 20.73 2.26
N LEU A 118 -4.79 21.18 1.27
CA LEU A 118 -4.58 20.85 -0.14
C LEU A 118 -4.08 22.06 -0.93
N LEU A 119 -3.14 21.84 -1.84
CA LEU A 119 -2.70 22.86 -2.81
C LEU A 119 -3.27 22.51 -4.20
N LEU A 120 -3.98 23.46 -4.80
CA LEU A 120 -4.61 23.30 -6.12
C LEU A 120 -4.07 24.34 -7.08
N SER A 121 -3.64 23.91 -8.26
CA SER A 121 -3.25 24.84 -9.32
C SER A 121 -4.49 25.38 -10.03
N LEU A 122 -4.54 26.70 -10.21
CA LEU A 122 -5.52 27.37 -11.06
C LEU A 122 -4.97 27.52 -12.46
N GLU A 123 -5.76 27.10 -13.44
CA GLU A 123 -5.52 27.46 -14.84
C GLU A 123 -5.96 28.92 -15.04
N THR A 124 -4.99 29.80 -15.26
CA THR A 124 -5.20 31.19 -15.66
C THR A 124 -5.34 31.27 -17.18
N LYS A 125 -6.04 32.30 -17.69
CA LYS A 125 -6.18 32.53 -19.14
C LYS A 125 -4.81 32.74 -19.82
N GLU A 126 -3.88 33.34 -19.09
CA GLU A 126 -2.49 33.50 -19.48
C GLU A 126 -1.70 32.25 -19.05
N LYS A 127 -1.53 31.28 -19.97
CA LYS A 127 -0.89 29.97 -19.73
C LYS A 127 0.55 30.01 -19.15
N THR A 128 1.11 31.20 -18.92
CA THR A 128 2.47 31.43 -18.46
C THR A 128 2.61 31.51 -16.94
N GLU A 129 1.55 31.79 -16.18
CA GLU A 129 1.64 31.94 -14.72
C GLU A 129 0.68 30.99 -13.97
N LYS A 130 1.24 30.00 -13.26
CA LYS A 130 0.46 29.08 -12.41
C LYS A 130 0.16 29.74 -11.07
N LYS A 131 -1.12 30.06 -10.82
CA LYS A 131 -1.59 30.47 -9.50
C LYS A 131 -1.96 29.22 -8.69
N TRP A 132 -1.74 29.26 -7.38
CA TRP A 132 -2.07 28.15 -6.47
C TRP A 132 -3.05 28.61 -5.40
N ILE A 133 -4.04 27.77 -5.09
CA ILE A 133 -4.94 27.94 -3.95
C ILE A 133 -4.57 26.92 -2.89
N LYS A 134 -4.47 27.37 -1.64
CA LYS A 134 -4.38 26.47 -0.48
C LYS A 134 -5.75 26.32 0.17
N LEU A 135 -6.33 25.13 0.10
CA LEU A 135 -7.51 24.76 0.88
C LEU A 135 -7.07 24.34 2.29
N GLN A 136 -7.59 24.99 3.32
CA GLN A 136 -7.38 24.62 4.72
C GLN A 136 -8.70 24.19 5.32
N TYR A 137 -8.78 22.99 5.90
CA TYR A 137 -10.03 22.46 6.45
C TYR A 137 -10.73 23.47 7.39
N GLN A 138 -12.03 23.72 7.16
CA GLN A 138 -12.86 24.64 7.94
C GLN A 138 -13.95 23.88 8.70
N GLU A 139 -13.78 23.77 10.02
CA GLU A 139 -14.70 23.04 10.92
C GLU A 139 -16.13 23.62 10.90
N GLU A 140 -16.29 24.93 10.68
CA GLU A 140 -17.61 25.58 10.60
C GLU A 140 -18.42 25.09 9.39
N ILE A 141 -17.79 25.00 8.22
CA ILE A 141 -18.42 24.44 7.01
C ILE A 141 -18.84 23.00 7.27
N TRP A 142 -17.94 22.21 7.87
CA TRP A 142 -18.22 20.81 8.20
C TRP A 142 -19.43 20.67 9.13
N ARG A 143 -19.50 21.47 10.21
CA ARG A 143 -20.64 21.45 11.15
C ARG A 143 -21.96 21.86 10.50
N LYS A 144 -21.94 22.90 9.67
CA LYS A 144 -23.12 23.36 8.91
C LYS A 144 -23.63 22.26 7.99
N LEU A 145 -22.76 21.69 7.17
CA LEU A 145 -23.14 20.65 6.22
C LEU A 145 -23.54 19.36 6.92
N SER A 146 -22.88 18.97 8.01
CA SER A 146 -23.22 17.75 8.77
C SER A 146 -24.60 17.89 9.42
N SER A 147 -24.96 19.09 9.87
CA SER A 147 -26.31 19.38 10.37
C SER A 147 -27.35 19.28 9.26
N GLN A 148 -27.09 19.87 8.09
CA GLN A 148 -27.97 19.77 6.93
C GLN A 148 -28.13 18.32 6.44
N TRP A 149 -27.03 17.57 6.41
CA TRP A 149 -27.01 16.15 6.06
C TRP A 149 -27.88 15.35 7.03
N TYR A 150 -27.75 15.60 8.34
CA TYR A 150 -28.57 14.94 9.36
C TYR A 150 -30.07 15.24 9.21
N GLU A 151 -30.45 16.49 8.89
CA GLU A 151 -31.84 16.82 8.57
C GLU A 151 -32.35 16.06 7.34
N ASN A 152 -31.55 15.99 6.28
CA ASN A 152 -31.89 15.21 5.08
C ASN A 152 -31.99 13.71 5.39
N PHE A 153 -31.14 13.18 6.28
CA PHE A 153 -31.20 11.79 6.73
C PHE A 153 -32.54 11.50 7.43
N LYS A 154 -33.01 12.39 8.32
CA LYS A 154 -34.32 12.25 8.97
C LYS A 154 -35.46 12.23 7.96
N ILE A 155 -35.42 13.11 6.96
CA ILE A 155 -36.41 13.14 5.88
C ILE A 155 -36.38 11.83 5.09
N TRP A 156 -35.18 11.39 4.70
CA TRP A 156 -35.00 10.14 3.97
C TRP A 156 -35.53 8.94 4.75
N LEU A 157 -35.22 8.82 6.06
CA LEU A 157 -35.66 7.69 6.86
C LEU A 157 -37.20 7.63 6.97
N LYS A 158 -37.85 8.79 7.14
CA LYS A 158 -39.32 8.89 7.10
C LYS A 158 -39.87 8.47 5.75
N SER A 159 -39.33 8.99 4.65
CA SER A 159 -39.77 8.60 3.30
C SER A 159 -39.50 7.13 2.99
N TRP A 160 -38.41 6.56 3.52
CA TRP A 160 -38.08 5.16 3.36
C TRP A 160 -39.08 4.25 4.04
N ARG A 161 -39.61 4.66 5.20
CA ARG A 161 -40.65 3.95 5.93
C ARG A 161 -41.90 3.68 5.11
N ASP A 162 -42.31 4.68 4.37
CA ASP A 162 -43.56 4.64 3.63
C ASP A 162 -43.35 4.17 2.18
N SER A 163 -42.11 3.83 1.82
CA SER A 163 -41.74 3.42 0.47
C SER A 163 -42.13 1.97 0.14
N GLU A 164 -42.25 1.67 -1.16
CA GLU A 164 -42.41 0.30 -1.64
C GLU A 164 -41.25 -0.62 -1.21
N GLN A 165 -40.05 -0.08 -0.99
CA GLN A 165 -38.92 -0.88 -0.51
C GLN A 165 -39.20 -1.47 0.87
N ALA A 166 -39.67 -0.66 1.81
CA ALA A 166 -40.00 -1.10 3.16
C ALA A 166 -41.12 -2.16 3.14
N LYS A 167 -42.10 -2.02 2.25
CA LYS A 167 -43.15 -3.03 2.02
C LYS A 167 -42.59 -4.34 1.47
N ILE A 168 -41.64 -4.27 0.53
CA ILE A 168 -40.97 -5.45 -0.03
C ILE A 168 -40.15 -6.16 1.05
N ILE A 169 -39.39 -5.42 1.86
CA ILE A 169 -38.63 -5.99 2.98
C ILE A 169 -39.57 -6.69 3.94
N LYS A 170 -40.70 -6.07 4.29
CA LYS A 170 -41.73 -6.69 5.13
C LYS A 170 -42.29 -7.97 4.52
N LYS A 171 -42.50 -8.00 3.21
CA LYS A 171 -42.94 -9.21 2.50
C LYS A 171 -41.89 -10.32 2.59
N TYR A 172 -40.62 -9.98 2.52
CA TYR A 172 -39.51 -10.92 2.65
C TYR A 172 -39.36 -11.48 4.07
N THR A 173 -39.54 -10.64 5.09
CA THR A 173 -39.31 -11.03 6.50
C THR A 173 -40.54 -11.53 7.21
N GLY A 174 -41.75 -11.22 6.75
CA GLY A 174 -42.99 -11.61 7.43
C GLY A 174 -43.06 -11.05 8.85
N LYS A 175 -42.98 -11.94 9.86
CA LYS A 175 -42.97 -11.59 11.29
C LYS A 175 -41.57 -11.67 11.92
N HIS A 176 -40.54 -11.96 11.14
CA HIS A 176 -39.17 -12.09 11.63
C HIS A 176 -38.51 -10.74 11.88
N ARG A 177 -37.41 -10.75 12.63
CA ARG A 177 -36.74 -9.53 13.07
C ARG A 177 -36.01 -8.86 11.92
N ILE A 178 -35.92 -7.54 12.00
CA ILE A 178 -35.22 -6.71 11.03
C ILE A 178 -34.10 -5.96 11.76
N HIS A 179 -32.90 -6.09 11.24
CA HIS A 179 -31.73 -5.33 11.65
C HIS A 179 -31.39 -4.30 10.57
N LEU A 180 -31.28 -3.03 10.92
CA LEU A 180 -30.73 -2.00 10.03
C LEU A 180 -29.24 -1.86 10.30
N LEU A 181 -28.41 -2.02 9.27
CA LEU A 181 -26.96 -1.88 9.36
C LEU A 181 -26.53 -0.69 8.51
N PHE A 182 -26.14 0.41 9.16
CA PHE A 182 -25.66 1.62 8.50
C PHE A 182 -24.15 1.54 8.33
N VAL A 183 -23.69 1.53 7.08
CA VAL A 183 -22.26 1.40 6.73
C VAL A 183 -21.79 2.55 5.86
N GLY A 184 -20.48 2.80 5.93
CA GLY A 184 -19.85 3.84 5.13
C GLY A 184 -19.81 5.21 5.80
N ARG A 185 -19.18 6.15 5.13
CA ARG A 185 -19.13 7.55 5.52
C ARG A 185 -20.48 8.21 5.27
N PRO A 186 -20.94 9.10 6.15
CA PRO A 186 -20.19 9.69 7.26
C PRO A 186 -20.43 9.00 8.62
N PHE A 187 -20.94 7.76 8.66
CA PHE A 187 -21.29 7.08 9.92
C PHE A 187 -20.10 6.69 10.80
N HIS A 188 -18.87 6.71 10.26
CA HIS A 188 -17.65 6.55 11.04
C HIS A 188 -17.36 7.77 11.93
N ASN A 189 -17.90 8.95 11.58
CA ASN A 189 -17.74 10.15 12.39
C ASN A 189 -18.57 10.04 13.67
N ARG A 190 -17.91 10.16 14.82
CA ARG A 190 -18.54 9.99 16.14
C ARG A 190 -19.77 10.87 16.35
N TRP A 191 -19.72 12.16 15.97
CA TRP A 191 -20.82 13.09 16.18
C TRP A 191 -22.05 12.73 15.34
N ILE A 192 -21.84 12.35 14.08
CA ILE A 192 -22.92 11.92 13.19
C ILE A 192 -23.51 10.61 13.71
N ARG A 193 -22.66 9.65 14.08
CA ARG A 193 -23.05 8.36 14.62
C ARG A 193 -23.91 8.48 15.87
N GLU A 194 -23.48 9.30 16.84
CA GLU A 194 -24.23 9.53 18.09
C GLU A 194 -25.59 10.16 17.79
N ARG A 195 -25.66 11.21 16.95
CA ARG A 195 -26.93 11.84 16.58
C ARG A 195 -27.89 10.93 15.82
N VAL A 196 -27.36 10.18 14.85
CA VAL A 196 -28.14 9.19 14.10
C VAL A 196 -28.63 8.09 15.05
N GLY A 197 -27.77 7.60 15.94
CA GLY A 197 -28.14 6.61 16.97
C GLY A 197 -29.27 7.11 17.88
N ASP A 198 -29.13 8.32 18.42
CA ASP A 198 -30.16 8.95 19.25
C ASP A 198 -31.48 9.07 18.50
N TYR A 199 -31.45 9.51 17.24
CA TYR A 199 -32.64 9.60 16.42
C TYR A 199 -33.29 8.23 16.18
N LEU A 200 -32.50 7.24 15.79
CA LEU A 200 -32.99 5.89 15.56
C LEU A 200 -33.57 5.28 16.84
N HIS A 201 -32.97 5.51 18.00
CA HIS A 201 -33.49 5.02 19.27
C HIS A 201 -34.91 5.52 19.58
N HIS A 202 -35.23 6.77 19.23
CA HIS A 202 -36.53 7.39 19.53
C HIS A 202 -37.56 7.22 18.42
N TYR A 203 -37.13 7.04 17.17
CA TYR A 203 -38.02 7.11 16.00
C TYR A 203 -38.04 5.86 15.14
N LEU A 204 -37.19 4.87 15.42
CA LEU A 204 -37.18 3.60 14.70
C LEU A 204 -38.25 2.62 15.23
N ASP A 205 -39.50 3.08 15.29
CA ASP A 205 -40.69 2.22 15.52
C ASP A 205 -41.19 1.62 14.20
N PHE A 206 -40.28 1.11 13.39
CA PHE A 206 -40.62 0.51 12.11
C PHE A 206 -41.47 -0.75 12.29
N TYR A 207 -41.06 -1.62 13.22
CA TYR A 207 -41.72 -2.87 13.63
C TYR A 207 -41.34 -3.22 15.07
N GLN A 208 -42.21 -3.97 15.76
CA GLN A 208 -41.84 -4.67 17.00
C GLN A 208 -40.55 -5.48 16.71
N ASP A 209 -39.51 -5.28 17.51
CA ASP A 209 -38.18 -5.93 17.40
C ASP A 209 -37.23 -5.46 16.29
N THR A 210 -37.44 -4.27 15.69
CA THR A 210 -36.40 -3.68 14.81
C THR A 210 -35.19 -3.22 15.63
N LYS A 211 -33.99 -3.61 15.23
CA LYS A 211 -32.72 -3.12 15.82
C LYS A 211 -31.92 -2.37 14.77
N TYR A 212 -31.06 -1.44 15.20
CA TYR A 212 -30.12 -0.78 14.31
C TYR A 212 -28.68 -0.97 14.80
N HIS A 213 -27.75 -0.88 13.85
CA HIS A 213 -26.32 -1.06 14.08
C HIS A 213 -25.54 -0.04 13.26
N ILE A 214 -24.59 0.63 13.89
CA ILE A 214 -23.64 1.53 13.24
C ILE A 214 -22.22 1.12 13.68
N PRO A 215 -21.55 0.24 12.93
CA PRO A 215 -20.31 -0.39 13.38
C PRO A 215 -19.16 0.63 13.42
N GLU A 216 -18.48 0.71 14.57
CA GLU A 216 -17.28 1.54 14.72
C GLU A 216 -16.07 0.98 13.96
N GLN A 217 -16.03 -0.35 13.78
CA GLN A 217 -14.88 -1.07 13.24
C GLN A 217 -15.28 -1.95 12.04
N ALA A 218 -15.89 -1.34 11.01
CA ALA A 218 -16.36 -2.05 9.82
C ALA A 218 -15.28 -2.96 9.19
N LYS A 219 -14.02 -2.51 9.14
CA LYS A 219 -12.88 -3.30 8.61
C LYS A 219 -12.73 -4.65 9.31
N ARG A 220 -12.74 -4.68 10.65
CA ARG A 220 -12.60 -5.94 11.41
C ARG A 220 -13.76 -6.90 11.17
N LEU A 221 -14.96 -6.39 10.89
CA LEU A 221 -16.10 -7.23 10.54
C LEU A 221 -15.92 -7.88 9.17
N VAL A 222 -15.38 -7.13 8.20
CA VAL A 222 -15.04 -7.67 6.87
C VAL A 222 -13.97 -8.77 7.00
N ASP A 223 -12.90 -8.52 7.75
CA ASP A 223 -11.82 -9.49 7.93
C ASP A 223 -12.33 -10.81 8.55
N ARG A 224 -13.21 -10.72 9.55
CA ARG A 224 -13.85 -11.90 10.17
C ARG A 224 -14.78 -12.62 9.20
N GLY A 225 -15.61 -11.88 8.46
CA GLY A 225 -16.50 -12.46 7.45
C GLY A 225 -15.72 -13.20 6.37
N LEU A 226 -14.57 -12.66 5.94
CA LEU A 226 -13.69 -13.31 4.98
C LEU A 226 -13.07 -14.60 5.54
N LEU A 227 -12.59 -14.58 6.79
CA LEU A 227 -12.05 -15.79 7.43
C LEU A 227 -13.11 -16.89 7.53
N GLU A 228 -14.33 -16.53 7.89
CA GLU A 228 -15.45 -17.47 7.98
C GLU A 228 -15.84 -18.02 6.61
N PHE A 229 -15.92 -17.16 5.58
CA PHE A 229 -16.12 -17.57 4.19
C PHE A 229 -15.08 -18.61 3.77
N LEU A 230 -13.79 -18.33 3.96
CA LEU A 230 -12.70 -19.22 3.56
C LEU A 230 -12.71 -20.55 4.34
N ASN A 231 -13.15 -20.53 5.60
CA ASN A 231 -13.29 -21.75 6.40
C ASN A 231 -14.44 -22.63 5.88
N ARG A 232 -15.61 -22.03 5.59
CA ARG A 232 -16.76 -22.75 5.05
C ARG A 232 -16.46 -23.30 3.65
N GLU A 233 -15.81 -22.52 2.80
CA GLU A 233 -15.41 -22.95 1.44
C GLU A 233 -14.53 -24.21 1.48
N LYS A 234 -13.51 -24.25 2.36
CA LYS A 234 -12.63 -25.42 2.53
C LYS A 234 -13.36 -26.68 2.96
N GLN A 235 -14.48 -26.53 3.66
CA GLN A 235 -15.30 -27.63 4.17
C GLN A 235 -16.45 -27.98 3.22
N GLY A 236 -16.60 -27.27 2.09
CA GLY A 236 -17.75 -27.45 1.18
C GLY A 236 -19.08 -27.02 1.81
N LEU A 237 -19.03 -26.13 2.80
CA LEU A 237 -20.20 -25.61 3.51
C LEU A 237 -20.75 -24.34 2.85
N PRO A 238 -22.07 -24.10 2.91
CA PRO A 238 -22.66 -22.86 2.40
C PRO A 238 -22.13 -21.63 3.14
N SER A 239 -21.74 -20.61 2.39
CA SER A 239 -21.24 -19.36 2.96
C SER A 239 -22.26 -18.23 2.83
N TYR A 240 -22.65 -17.88 1.60
CA TYR A 240 -23.69 -16.92 1.30
C TYR A 240 -24.31 -17.20 -0.06
N GLU A 241 -25.41 -16.54 -0.37
CA GLU A 241 -26.05 -16.57 -1.68
C GLU A 241 -26.26 -15.12 -2.14
N ASP A 242 -25.80 -14.78 -3.33
CA ASP A 242 -25.89 -13.42 -3.88
C ASP A 242 -26.94 -13.31 -4.95
N TRP A 243 -27.48 -12.11 -5.14
CA TRP A 243 -28.36 -11.80 -6.27
C TRP A 243 -27.55 -11.20 -7.42
N LEU A 244 -27.44 -11.93 -8.52
CA LEU A 244 -26.79 -11.47 -9.74
C LEU A 244 -27.79 -10.67 -10.59
N PRO A 245 -27.42 -9.46 -11.08
CA PRO A 245 -28.28 -8.61 -11.88
C PRO A 245 -28.41 -9.12 -13.32
N ASP A 246 -29.29 -8.49 -14.11
CA ASP A 246 -29.30 -8.73 -15.55
C ASP A 246 -28.06 -8.09 -16.20
N LEU A 247 -27.50 -8.78 -17.19
CA LEU A 247 -26.41 -8.24 -18.01
C LEU A 247 -26.80 -8.25 -19.49
N TYR A 248 -26.45 -7.16 -20.17
CA TYR A 248 -26.76 -6.93 -21.56
C TYR A 248 -25.51 -6.50 -22.33
N LEU A 249 -25.43 -6.89 -23.60
CA LEU A 249 -24.52 -6.30 -24.57
C LEU A 249 -25.26 -5.28 -25.41
N GLU A 250 -24.69 -4.07 -25.56
CA GLU A 250 -25.21 -3.05 -26.46
C GLU A 250 -24.61 -3.20 -27.85
N VAL A 251 -25.40 -3.72 -28.79
CA VAL A 251 -25.01 -3.88 -30.18
C VAL A 251 -25.72 -2.85 -31.05
N LEU A 252 -25.07 -2.43 -32.14
CA LEU A 252 -25.69 -1.55 -33.13
C LEU A 252 -26.29 -2.40 -34.25
N GLU A 253 -27.62 -2.46 -34.33
CA GLU A 253 -28.32 -3.12 -35.44
C GLU A 253 -28.92 -2.03 -36.35
N LYS A 254 -28.42 -1.92 -37.58
CA LYS A 254 -28.82 -0.85 -38.53
C LYS A 254 -28.66 0.56 -37.96
N GLY A 255 -27.63 0.76 -37.14
CA GLY A 255 -27.34 2.04 -36.46
C GLY A 255 -28.18 2.32 -35.22
N ILE A 256 -29.10 1.44 -34.83
CA ILE A 256 -29.95 1.58 -33.64
C ILE A 256 -29.37 0.70 -32.51
N PRO A 257 -29.16 1.24 -31.30
CA PRO A 257 -28.77 0.44 -30.14
C PRO A 257 -29.81 -0.63 -29.82
N LYS A 258 -29.37 -1.87 -29.73
CA LYS A 258 -30.14 -3.03 -29.29
C LYS A 258 -29.41 -3.69 -28.13
N HIS A 259 -30.15 -4.04 -27.09
CA HIS A 259 -29.61 -4.70 -25.90
C HIS A 259 -29.88 -6.20 -25.95
N ILE A 260 -28.83 -6.99 -26.18
CA ILE A 260 -28.89 -8.45 -26.14
C ILE A 260 -28.66 -8.91 -24.70
N GLN A 261 -29.60 -9.66 -24.12
CA GLN A 261 -29.45 -10.15 -22.75
C GLN A 261 -28.49 -11.33 -22.71
N ILE A 262 -27.31 -11.14 -22.13
CA ILE A 262 -26.32 -12.20 -21.98
C ILE A 262 -26.41 -12.92 -20.64
N PHE A 263 -27.12 -12.34 -19.68
CA PHE A 263 -27.36 -12.96 -18.38
C PHE A 263 -28.70 -12.51 -17.81
N GLU A 264 -29.49 -13.47 -17.35
CA GLU A 264 -30.74 -13.24 -16.63
C GLU A 264 -30.49 -13.28 -15.12
N SER A 265 -30.98 -12.25 -14.44
CA SER A 265 -30.86 -12.10 -13.00
C SER A 265 -31.37 -13.32 -12.24
N ARG A 266 -30.57 -13.73 -11.26
CA ARG A 266 -30.82 -14.93 -10.46
C ARG A 266 -29.96 -14.92 -9.21
N SER A 267 -30.35 -15.73 -8.24
CA SER A 267 -29.47 -16.00 -7.11
C SER A 267 -28.36 -16.99 -7.49
N ALA A 268 -27.19 -16.84 -6.86
CA ALA A 268 -26.06 -17.74 -7.03
C ALA A 268 -25.27 -17.93 -5.73
N GLN A 269 -24.79 -19.15 -5.50
CA GLN A 269 -23.86 -19.46 -4.41
C GLN A 269 -22.41 -19.45 -4.90
N PRO A 270 -21.43 -19.08 -4.05
CA PRO A 270 -20.01 -19.20 -4.40
C PRO A 270 -19.66 -20.60 -4.88
N GLY A 271 -18.92 -20.69 -5.98
CA GLY A 271 -18.57 -21.93 -6.65
C GLY A 271 -19.67 -22.51 -7.55
N GLN A 272 -20.88 -21.97 -7.57
CA GLN A 272 -21.94 -22.43 -8.46
C GLN A 272 -21.59 -22.13 -9.91
N GLU A 273 -21.65 -23.17 -10.75
CA GLU A 273 -21.53 -23.04 -12.20
C GLU A 273 -22.85 -22.57 -12.80
N ILE A 274 -22.77 -21.53 -13.62
CA ILE A 274 -23.90 -20.94 -14.33
C ILE A 274 -23.58 -21.00 -15.81
N VAL A 275 -24.39 -21.77 -16.54
CA VAL A 275 -24.40 -21.79 -17.99
C VAL A 275 -25.68 -21.13 -18.48
N TYR A 276 -25.55 -20.08 -19.28
CA TYR A 276 -26.68 -19.36 -19.85
C TYR A 276 -26.54 -19.28 -21.36
N ASN A 277 -27.51 -19.87 -22.07
CA ASN A 277 -27.58 -19.81 -23.52
C ASN A 277 -28.35 -18.55 -23.91
N VAL A 278 -27.67 -17.62 -24.57
CA VAL A 278 -28.25 -16.37 -25.03
C VAL A 278 -29.26 -16.67 -26.13
N GLN A 279 -30.50 -16.20 -25.95
CA GLN A 279 -31.60 -16.49 -26.86
C GLN A 279 -31.49 -15.68 -28.16
N ASP A 280 -31.02 -14.44 -28.06
CA ASP A 280 -30.82 -13.57 -29.22
C ASP A 280 -29.64 -14.01 -30.09
N VAL A 281 -29.81 -13.81 -31.39
CA VAL A 281 -28.73 -13.93 -32.38
C VAL A 281 -28.12 -12.54 -32.59
N MET A 282 -26.79 -12.48 -32.66
CA MET A 282 -26.03 -11.27 -32.94
C MET A 282 -25.44 -11.33 -34.34
N GLU A 283 -25.45 -10.22 -35.07
CA GLU A 283 -24.71 -10.09 -36.32
C GLU A 283 -23.31 -9.53 -36.02
N LEU A 284 -22.26 -10.26 -36.41
CA LEU A 284 -20.91 -9.72 -36.53
C LEU A 284 -20.75 -9.15 -37.93
N THR A 285 -20.71 -7.82 -38.05
CA THR A 285 -20.65 -7.11 -39.32
C THR A 285 -19.34 -7.37 -40.08
N ALA A 286 -19.39 -7.49 -41.40
CA ALA A 286 -18.21 -7.71 -42.23
C ALA A 286 -17.13 -6.62 -42.08
N ASN A 287 -15.90 -6.96 -42.49
CA ASN A 287 -14.75 -6.05 -42.65
C ASN A 287 -14.29 -5.33 -41.36
N GLN A 288 -14.62 -5.87 -40.18
CA GLN A 288 -14.12 -5.34 -38.90
C GLN A 288 -12.84 -6.07 -38.46
N PRO A 289 -11.80 -5.35 -38.02
CA PRO A 289 -10.57 -5.96 -37.50
C PRO A 289 -10.74 -6.54 -36.09
N ASP A 290 -11.63 -5.96 -35.30
CA ASP A 290 -12.07 -6.40 -33.97
C ASP A 290 -13.52 -5.96 -33.72
N TYR A 291 -14.17 -6.55 -32.71
CA TYR A 291 -15.49 -6.09 -32.25
C TYR A 291 -15.40 -5.66 -30.79
N ARG A 292 -15.97 -4.50 -30.46
CA ARG A 292 -16.01 -3.97 -29.09
C ARG A 292 -17.43 -3.63 -28.73
N ILE A 293 -17.95 -4.32 -27.73
CA ILE A 293 -19.38 -4.29 -27.41
C ILE A 293 -19.53 -3.88 -25.95
N PRO A 294 -20.12 -2.72 -25.66
CA PRO A 294 -20.32 -2.26 -24.29
C PRO A 294 -21.16 -3.24 -23.47
N LEU A 295 -20.71 -3.51 -22.24
CA LEU A 295 -21.49 -4.26 -21.26
C LEU A 295 -22.39 -3.28 -20.47
N ILE A 296 -23.66 -3.63 -20.34
CA ILE A 296 -24.66 -2.86 -19.61
C ILE A 296 -25.25 -3.71 -18.50
N ARG A 297 -25.39 -3.11 -17.33
CA ARG A 297 -26.12 -3.68 -16.19
C ARG A 297 -27.47 -3.03 -16.09
N ASP A 298 -28.52 -3.84 -16.01
CA ASP A 298 -29.92 -3.41 -15.85
C ASP A 298 -30.36 -2.39 -16.93
N LYS A 299 -31.35 -2.73 -17.78
CA LYS A 299 -31.79 -1.85 -18.90
C LYS A 299 -32.15 -0.41 -18.48
N GLN A 300 -32.52 -0.23 -17.21
CA GLN A 300 -32.94 1.05 -16.63
C GLN A 300 -31.78 1.95 -16.21
N GLY A 301 -30.52 1.56 -16.48
CA GLY A 301 -29.36 2.45 -16.47
C GLY A 301 -29.12 3.13 -15.13
N ARG A 302 -28.51 2.42 -14.17
CA ARG A 302 -28.07 3.07 -12.93
C ARG A 302 -26.57 3.22 -12.77
N TYR A 303 -25.78 2.41 -13.46
CA TYR A 303 -24.35 2.62 -13.56
C TYR A 303 -23.85 2.08 -14.91
N PRO A 304 -23.25 2.91 -15.79
CA PRO A 304 -22.55 2.36 -16.93
C PRO A 304 -21.43 1.45 -16.42
N ILE A 305 -21.49 0.16 -16.73
CA ILE A 305 -20.36 -0.71 -16.45
C ILE A 305 -19.21 -0.21 -17.35
N SER A 306 -18.07 0.09 -16.74
CA SER A 306 -16.86 0.52 -17.46
C SER A 306 -16.14 -0.66 -18.11
N TYR A 307 -16.87 -1.62 -18.68
CA TYR A 307 -16.32 -2.80 -19.34
C TYR A 307 -16.91 -2.95 -20.75
N GLU A 308 -16.09 -3.43 -21.66
CA GLU A 308 -16.45 -3.82 -23.02
C GLU A 308 -16.03 -5.27 -23.27
N ALA A 309 -16.89 -6.00 -23.96
CA ALA A 309 -16.55 -7.31 -24.51
C ALA A 309 -15.82 -7.08 -25.84
N LYS A 310 -14.57 -7.51 -25.91
CA LYS A 310 -13.72 -7.41 -27.09
C LYS A 310 -13.58 -8.78 -27.76
N LEU A 311 -13.87 -8.87 -29.04
CA LEU A 311 -13.69 -10.08 -29.84
C LEU A 311 -12.50 -9.87 -30.77
N GLU A 312 -11.49 -10.73 -30.66
CA GLU A 312 -10.33 -10.79 -31.55
C GLU A 312 -10.14 -12.22 -32.06
N HIS A 313 -9.77 -12.36 -33.33
CA HIS A 313 -9.53 -13.65 -33.95
C HIS A 313 -8.58 -13.49 -35.15
N PRO A 314 -7.64 -14.42 -35.40
CA PRO A 314 -6.71 -14.34 -36.53
C PRO A 314 -7.37 -14.30 -37.90
N SER A 315 -8.61 -14.78 -38.00
CA SER A 315 -9.38 -14.76 -39.25
C SER A 315 -10.00 -13.40 -39.55
N PHE A 316 -10.00 -12.44 -38.62
CA PHE A 316 -10.49 -11.09 -38.91
C PHE A 316 -9.51 -10.32 -39.82
N PRO A 317 -10.00 -9.43 -40.71
CA PRO A 317 -11.40 -9.15 -41.03
C PRO A 317 -12.01 -10.14 -42.06
N TRP A 318 -13.31 -10.39 -41.98
CA TRP A 318 -14.05 -11.24 -42.95
C TRP A 318 -14.75 -10.44 -44.05
N SER A 319 -14.95 -11.06 -45.21
CA SER A 319 -15.62 -10.41 -46.35
C SER A 319 -17.15 -10.32 -46.24
N HIS A 320 -17.79 -11.09 -45.36
CA HIS A 320 -19.24 -11.09 -45.16
C HIS A 320 -19.60 -11.12 -43.67
N SER A 321 -20.82 -10.66 -43.35
CA SER A 321 -21.34 -10.72 -41.98
C SER A 321 -21.58 -12.17 -41.54
N ILE A 322 -21.49 -12.42 -40.23
CA ILE A 322 -21.73 -13.75 -39.65
C ILE A 322 -22.70 -13.61 -38.49
N TYR A 323 -23.78 -14.41 -38.53
CA TYR A 323 -24.72 -14.51 -37.42
C TYR A 323 -24.21 -15.51 -36.39
N VAL A 324 -24.20 -15.09 -35.13
CA VAL A 324 -23.65 -15.87 -34.02
C VAL A 324 -24.64 -16.01 -32.87
N LYS A 325 -24.56 -17.14 -32.18
CA LYS A 325 -25.17 -17.37 -30.86
C LYS A 325 -24.09 -17.24 -29.80
N MET A 326 -24.53 -16.87 -28.61
CA MET A 326 -23.64 -16.68 -27.47
C MET A 326 -24.01 -17.62 -26.32
N GLN A 327 -23.01 -18.01 -25.54
CA GLN A 327 -23.16 -18.78 -24.32
C GLN A 327 -22.28 -18.18 -23.23
N VAL A 328 -22.89 -17.84 -22.10
CA VAL A 328 -22.16 -17.47 -20.89
C VAL A 328 -21.90 -18.73 -20.08
N ALA A 329 -20.66 -18.91 -19.65
CA ALA A 329 -20.27 -19.89 -18.65
C ALA A 329 -19.50 -19.18 -17.54
N TYR A 330 -19.94 -19.31 -16.30
CA TYR A 330 -19.34 -18.60 -15.18
C TYR A 330 -19.49 -19.38 -13.88
N LYS A 331 -18.40 -19.50 -13.12
CA LYS A 331 -18.42 -20.02 -11.75
C LYS A 331 -18.35 -18.84 -10.77
N TYR A 332 -19.45 -18.60 -10.07
CA TYR A 332 -19.58 -17.43 -9.18
C TYR A 332 -18.53 -17.44 -8.08
N GLY A 333 -17.86 -16.29 -7.84
CA GLY A 333 -16.81 -16.15 -6.82
C GLY A 333 -15.41 -16.67 -7.22
N LEU A 334 -15.21 -17.26 -8.41
CA LEU A 334 -13.93 -17.85 -8.83
C LEU A 334 -13.32 -17.21 -10.10
N ASP A 335 -13.69 -15.96 -10.40
CA ASP A 335 -13.19 -15.15 -11.54
C ASP A 335 -13.06 -15.93 -12.86
N SER A 336 -14.12 -16.63 -13.24
CA SER A 336 -14.14 -17.61 -14.35
C SER A 336 -15.20 -17.25 -15.41
N TYR A 337 -15.45 -15.97 -15.63
CA TYR A 337 -16.52 -15.51 -16.51
C TYR A 337 -16.09 -15.60 -17.97
N ARG A 338 -16.78 -16.46 -18.73
CA ARG A 338 -16.52 -16.74 -20.15
C ARG A 338 -17.78 -16.44 -20.96
N LEU A 339 -17.60 -15.77 -22.10
CA LEU A 339 -18.65 -15.54 -23.08
C LEU A 339 -18.18 -16.08 -24.42
N LEU A 340 -18.73 -17.23 -24.79
CA LEU A 340 -18.41 -17.99 -25.98
C LEU A 340 -19.34 -17.59 -27.12
N VAL A 341 -18.79 -17.49 -28.32
CA VAL A 341 -19.47 -17.09 -29.55
C VAL A 341 -19.37 -18.23 -30.55
N LYS A 342 -20.51 -18.68 -31.08
CA LYS A 342 -20.61 -19.75 -32.06
C LYS A 342 -21.39 -19.30 -33.28
N PRO A 343 -20.93 -19.59 -34.50
CA PRO A 343 -21.71 -19.28 -35.69
C PRO A 343 -23.00 -20.09 -35.71
N VAL A 344 -24.09 -19.47 -36.18
CA VAL A 344 -25.37 -20.17 -36.38
C VAL A 344 -25.23 -21.23 -37.48
N GLN A 345 -24.42 -20.95 -38.51
CA GLN A 345 -24.10 -21.86 -39.61
C GLN A 345 -22.61 -22.18 -39.59
N VAL A 346 -22.25 -23.35 -39.04
CA VAL A 346 -20.84 -23.76 -38.87
C VAL A 346 -20.13 -23.95 -40.21
N ALA A 347 -20.83 -24.44 -41.24
CA ALA A 347 -20.23 -24.76 -42.53
C ALA A 347 -19.71 -23.53 -43.31
N SER A 348 -20.22 -22.33 -43.02
CA SER A 348 -19.88 -21.09 -43.73
C SER A 348 -19.06 -20.12 -42.89
N ALA A 349 -18.69 -20.50 -41.66
CA ALA A 349 -17.96 -19.64 -40.74
C ALA A 349 -16.46 -20.01 -40.68
N PRO A 350 -15.54 -19.03 -40.61
CA PRO A 350 -14.09 -19.27 -40.55
C PRO A 350 -13.59 -19.66 -39.14
N PHE A 351 -14.51 -19.97 -38.22
CA PHE A 351 -14.22 -20.37 -36.84
C PHE A 351 -15.32 -21.29 -36.32
N GLN A 352 -15.01 -22.11 -35.31
CA GLN A 352 -15.99 -22.95 -34.63
C GLN A 352 -16.52 -22.30 -33.36
N GLU A 353 -15.63 -21.68 -32.58
CA GLU A 353 -15.92 -20.99 -31.34
C GLU A 353 -14.88 -19.88 -31.13
N ILE A 354 -15.31 -18.70 -30.67
CA ILE A 354 -14.42 -17.60 -30.24
C ILE A 354 -14.89 -17.12 -28.86
N GLU A 355 -13.96 -16.76 -27.99
CA GLU A 355 -14.26 -16.22 -26.67
C GLU A 355 -14.05 -14.70 -26.63
N PHE A 356 -14.97 -13.98 -26.00
CA PHE A 356 -14.77 -12.56 -25.72
C PHE A 356 -13.71 -12.35 -24.64
N GLN A 357 -12.87 -11.36 -24.87
CA GLN A 357 -11.97 -10.80 -23.87
C GLN A 357 -12.63 -9.61 -23.18
N TRP A 358 -12.51 -9.51 -21.87
CA TRP A 358 -13.07 -8.40 -21.10
C TRP A 358 -12.05 -7.29 -20.93
N GLY A 359 -12.33 -6.12 -21.49
CA GLY A 359 -11.53 -4.91 -21.31
C GLY A 359 -12.29 -3.89 -20.48
N ARG A 360 -11.59 -3.04 -19.71
CA ARG A 360 -12.23 -1.81 -19.23
C ARG A 360 -12.45 -0.88 -20.41
N LYS A 361 -13.59 -0.22 -20.47
CA LYS A 361 -13.89 0.86 -21.40
C LYS A 361 -12.89 1.98 -21.13
N ILE A 362 -11.80 2.01 -21.91
CA ILE A 362 -10.84 3.10 -21.88
C ILE A 362 -11.56 4.26 -22.55
N PHE A 363 -12.11 5.18 -21.76
CA PHE A 363 -12.41 6.51 -22.28
C PHE A 363 -11.12 6.98 -22.96
N GLN A 364 -11.18 7.35 -24.25
CA GLN A 364 -10.06 7.89 -25.02
C GLN A 364 -9.57 9.26 -24.49
N ASN A 365 -9.60 9.49 -23.18
CA ASN A 365 -8.62 10.36 -22.56
C ASN A 365 -7.36 9.53 -22.34
N LYS A 366 -6.38 9.75 -23.23
CA LYS A 366 -4.96 9.49 -22.99
C LYS A 366 -4.59 10.06 -21.63
N GLU A 367 -4.65 9.20 -20.63
CA GLU A 367 -3.60 8.92 -19.68
C GLU A 367 -4.08 7.65 -19.00
N SER A 368 -3.54 6.52 -19.45
CA SER A 368 -3.44 5.34 -18.58
C SER A 368 -3.15 5.85 -17.19
N LEU A 369 -3.85 5.37 -16.15
CA LEU A 369 -3.37 5.48 -14.78
C LEU A 369 -1.91 5.04 -14.84
N LYS A 370 -1.01 6.03 -14.92
CA LYS A 370 0.40 5.78 -14.81
C LYS A 370 0.43 5.31 -13.38
N ASN A 371 0.65 4.02 -13.23
CA ASN A 371 1.12 3.51 -11.97
C ASN A 371 2.48 4.23 -11.88
N ILE A 372 2.50 5.40 -11.24
CA ILE A 372 3.70 6.20 -11.10
C ILE A 372 4.44 5.47 -9.99
N PRO A 373 5.67 4.97 -10.24
CA PRO A 373 6.45 4.37 -9.17
C PRO A 373 6.49 5.36 -8.00
N PRO A 374 6.32 4.91 -6.74
CA PRO A 374 6.23 5.83 -5.62
C PRO A 374 7.45 6.73 -5.59
N GLN A 375 7.28 8.00 -5.20
CA GLN A 375 8.42 8.89 -5.04
C GLN A 375 9.30 8.39 -3.89
N PHE A 376 10.63 8.50 -4.02
CA PHE A 376 11.48 8.30 -2.84
C PHE A 376 11.11 9.38 -1.81
N PRO A 377 11.20 9.12 -0.50
CA PRO A 377 11.33 10.23 0.44
C PRO A 377 12.47 11.10 -0.04
N GLN A 378 12.35 12.41 0.13
CA GLN A 378 13.47 13.30 -0.12
C GLN A 378 14.70 12.76 0.62
N VAL A 379 15.87 12.80 -0.03
CA VAL A 379 17.13 12.33 0.55
C VAL A 379 17.22 12.96 1.94
N GLN A 380 17.15 12.13 2.99
CA GLN A 380 17.24 12.63 4.36
C GLN A 380 18.58 13.36 4.49
N VAL A 381 18.51 14.70 4.53
CA VAL A 381 19.63 15.54 4.93
C VAL A 381 20.02 15.12 6.35
N TRP A 382 21.28 15.30 6.75
CA TRP A 382 21.72 14.98 8.10
C TRP A 382 20.76 15.60 9.11
N GLU A 383 19.95 14.77 9.81
CA GLU A 383 19.08 15.28 10.86
C GLU A 383 19.99 15.76 11.99
N GLY A 384 19.74 16.95 12.56
CA GLY A 384 20.59 17.49 13.65
C GLY A 384 20.76 16.53 14.84
N CYS A 385 19.83 15.58 15.00
CA CYS A 385 19.90 14.51 15.99
C CYS A 385 20.95 13.42 15.66
N GLU A 386 21.27 13.16 14.40
CA GLU A 386 22.31 12.19 13.99
C GLU A 386 23.71 12.74 14.30
N LEU A 387 23.91 14.04 14.07
CA LEU A 387 25.16 14.74 14.35
C LEU A 387 25.38 14.93 15.86
N LYS A 388 24.30 15.25 16.59
CA LYS A 388 24.29 15.25 18.05
C LYS A 388 24.55 13.85 18.63
N ARG A 389 23.97 12.79 18.05
CA ARG A 389 24.29 11.40 18.45
C ARG A 389 25.75 11.04 18.22
N CYS A 390 26.33 11.45 17.10
CA CYS A 390 27.76 11.27 16.86
C CYS A 390 28.56 11.97 17.97
N LEU A 391 28.22 13.22 18.31
CA LEU A 391 28.85 14.01 19.37
C LEU A 391 28.70 13.40 20.77
N ASP A 392 27.47 13.09 21.18
CA ASP A 392 27.17 12.51 22.49
C ASP A 392 27.94 11.19 22.68
N TRP A 393 28.08 10.40 21.62
CA TRP A 393 28.84 9.16 21.65
C TRP A 393 30.36 9.40 21.62
N PHE A 394 30.87 10.39 20.87
CA PHE A 394 32.28 10.78 20.93
C PHE A 394 32.71 11.15 22.36
N LEU A 395 31.85 11.86 23.10
CA LEU A 395 32.07 12.21 24.51
C LEU A 395 32.09 10.95 25.40
N GLU A 396 31.25 9.96 25.10
CA GLU A 396 31.25 8.67 25.80
C GLU A 396 32.51 7.83 25.49
N ALA A 397 33.00 7.86 24.25
CA ALA A 397 34.23 7.19 23.83
C ALA A 397 35.48 7.78 24.48
N GLU A 398 35.55 9.11 24.56
CA GLU A 398 36.61 9.84 25.27
C GLU A 398 36.66 9.39 26.73
N LYS A 399 35.49 9.36 27.38
CA LYS A 399 35.35 8.89 28.77
C LYS A 399 35.80 7.42 28.93
N ASN A 400 35.36 6.52 28.06
CA ASN A 400 35.74 5.11 28.13
C ASN A 400 37.24 4.90 27.94
N LEU A 401 37.89 5.69 27.07
CA LEU A 401 39.34 5.64 26.92
C LEU A 401 40.05 6.17 28.18
N GLU A 402 39.55 7.25 28.78
CA GLU A 402 40.10 7.78 30.04
C GLU A 402 40.00 6.74 31.18
N ASP A 403 38.86 6.07 31.29
CA ASP A 403 38.65 4.98 32.25
C ASP A 403 39.58 3.78 31.99
N HIS A 404 39.78 3.41 30.72
CA HIS A 404 40.70 2.33 30.36
C HIS A 404 42.17 2.68 30.67
N VAL A 405 42.60 3.90 30.37
CA VAL A 405 43.93 4.41 30.73
C VAL A 405 44.11 4.43 32.26
N ALA A 406 43.09 4.84 33.01
CA ALA A 406 43.12 4.80 34.47
C ALA A 406 43.29 3.38 35.01
N ASN A 407 42.58 2.40 34.42
CA ASN A 407 42.69 0.99 34.79
C ASN A 407 44.06 0.39 34.45
N LEU A 408 44.62 0.70 33.28
CA LEU A 408 45.98 0.27 32.90
C LEU A 408 47.04 0.89 33.83
N ASN A 409 46.87 2.15 34.24
CA ASN A 409 47.76 2.80 35.19
C ASN A 409 47.70 2.15 36.57
N ASP A 410 46.51 1.76 37.03
CA ASP A 410 46.36 1.04 38.29
C ASP A 410 46.97 -0.38 38.21
N TYR A 411 46.76 -1.07 37.10
CA TYR A 411 47.36 -2.38 36.83
C TYR A 411 48.89 -2.33 36.77
N ALA A 412 49.46 -1.37 36.06
CA ALA A 412 50.91 -1.18 35.96
C ALA A 412 51.55 -0.79 37.31
N ARG A 413 50.87 0.02 38.14
CA ARG A 413 51.29 0.29 39.53
C ARG A 413 51.33 -0.98 40.36
N ARG A 414 50.37 -1.89 40.20
CA ARG A 414 50.33 -3.18 40.91
C ARG A 414 51.48 -4.10 40.49
N LEU A 415 51.86 -4.09 39.22
CA LEU A 415 52.95 -4.93 38.69
C LEU A 415 54.36 -4.37 38.98
N LYS A 416 54.49 -3.11 39.42
CA LYS A 416 55.78 -2.45 39.73
C LYS A 416 56.82 -2.52 38.60
N GLU A 417 56.39 -2.56 37.33
CA GLU A 417 57.28 -2.55 36.18
C GLU A 417 57.21 -1.21 35.42
N PRO A 418 58.18 -0.29 35.62
CA PRO A 418 58.20 1.02 34.95
C PRO A 418 58.40 0.93 33.44
N ALA A 419 59.00 -0.16 32.95
CA ALA A 419 59.18 -0.40 31.52
C ALA A 419 57.85 -0.69 30.82
N PHE A 420 56.92 -1.37 31.50
CA PHE A 420 55.56 -1.64 31.04
C PHE A 420 54.78 -0.34 30.86
N ILE A 421 54.95 0.61 31.79
CA ILE A 421 54.35 1.95 31.73
C ILE A 421 54.82 2.70 30.48
N ASN A 422 56.12 2.76 30.20
CA ASN A 422 56.62 3.54 29.05
C ASN A 422 56.25 2.96 27.68
N TYR A 423 56.12 1.63 27.57
CA TYR A 423 55.72 0.96 26.32
C TYR A 423 54.26 1.26 25.95
N TYR A 424 53.33 1.21 26.92
CA TYR A 424 51.90 1.46 26.70
C TYR A 424 51.52 2.95 26.67
N TYR A 425 52.27 3.83 27.35
CA TYR A 425 51.96 5.27 27.38
C TYR A 425 52.17 5.98 26.04
N SER A 426 53.06 5.50 25.16
CA SER A 426 53.31 6.17 23.87
C SER A 426 52.13 6.05 22.90
N PRO A 427 51.57 4.84 22.62
CA PRO A 427 50.35 4.69 21.84
C PRO A 427 49.16 5.43 22.46
N HIS A 428 48.96 5.33 23.78
CA HIS A 428 47.85 6.00 24.46
C HIS A 428 47.90 7.52 24.38
N ASN A 429 49.09 8.13 24.50
CA ASN A 429 49.23 9.58 24.34
C ASN A 429 49.00 10.03 22.88
N GLN A 430 49.36 9.20 21.89
CA GLN A 430 49.04 9.47 20.49
C GLN A 430 47.54 9.37 20.22
N ILE A 431 46.88 8.35 20.77
CA ILE A 431 45.42 8.15 20.71
C ILE A 431 44.70 9.31 21.38
N LYS A 432 45.08 9.71 22.60
CA LYS A 432 44.47 10.83 23.32
C LYS A 432 44.58 12.14 22.54
N ARG A 433 45.76 12.43 21.98
CA ARG A 433 45.96 13.59 21.11
C ARG A 433 45.09 13.53 19.86
N LEU A 434 44.89 12.36 19.26
CA LEU A 434 44.00 12.20 18.11
C LEU A 434 42.54 12.44 18.48
N LEU A 435 42.06 11.91 19.61
CA LEU A 435 40.72 12.16 20.12
C LEU A 435 40.49 13.65 20.45
N ASP A 436 41.44 14.30 21.12
CA ASP A 436 41.38 15.75 21.40
C ASP A 436 41.30 16.57 20.11
N ASN A 437 42.05 16.16 19.08
CA ASN A 437 42.03 16.82 17.77
C ASN A 437 40.70 16.60 17.04
N ILE A 438 40.12 15.40 17.12
CA ILE A 438 38.82 15.07 16.54
C ILE A 438 37.72 15.86 17.27
N ARG A 439 37.71 15.85 18.60
CA ARG A 439 36.76 16.60 19.43
C ARG A 439 36.81 18.10 19.12
N ASN A 440 37.99 18.71 19.15
CA ASN A 440 38.14 20.13 18.81
C ASN A 440 37.65 20.45 17.39
N LEU A 441 37.90 19.56 16.43
CA LEU A 441 37.46 19.74 15.06
C LEU A 441 35.94 19.65 14.92
N ILE A 442 35.30 18.71 15.63
CA ILE A 442 33.85 18.56 15.62
C ILE A 442 33.20 19.75 16.34
N GLU A 443 33.58 20.04 17.59
CA GLU A 443 32.97 21.09 18.41
C GLU A 443 33.18 22.49 17.84
N LYS A 444 34.38 22.80 17.33
CA LYS A 444 34.75 24.17 16.93
C LYS A 444 34.62 24.46 15.45
N LYS A 445 34.54 23.43 14.60
CA LYS A 445 34.42 23.62 13.14
C LYS A 445 33.17 22.99 12.54
N LEU A 446 32.94 21.70 12.77
CA LEU A 446 31.81 21.01 12.14
C LEU A 446 30.46 21.43 12.74
N LEU A 447 30.34 21.42 14.07
CA LEU A 447 29.09 21.74 14.77
C LEU A 447 28.60 23.19 14.50
N PRO A 448 29.46 24.23 14.51
CA PRO A 448 29.04 25.59 14.18
C PRO A 448 28.64 25.74 12.71
N CYS A 449 29.35 25.07 11.78
CA CYS A 449 28.93 25.04 10.37
C CYS A 449 27.56 24.40 10.21
N CYS A 450 27.28 23.30 10.92
CA CYS A 450 25.99 22.63 10.86
C CYS A 450 24.84 23.47 11.45
N LEU A 451 25.11 24.27 12.49
CA LEU A 451 24.11 25.14 13.12
C LEU A 451 23.76 26.39 12.28
N VAL A 452 24.71 26.90 11.49
CA VAL A 452 24.50 28.09 10.61
C VAL A 452 23.88 27.71 9.27
N LEU A 453 24.14 26.49 8.78
CA LEU A 453 23.75 26.02 7.44
C LEU A 453 22.44 25.23 7.43
N TRP A 454 21.81 25.04 8.60
CA TRP A 454 20.47 24.50 8.70
C TRP A 454 19.45 25.64 8.57
N GLN A 455 18.88 25.81 7.38
CA GLN A 455 17.68 26.64 7.18
C GLN A 455 16.45 25.75 7.31
N PRO A 456 15.62 25.91 8.37
CA PRO A 456 14.43 25.08 8.59
C PRO A 456 13.45 25.07 7.41
N ASP A 457 13.50 26.11 6.58
CA ASP A 457 12.53 26.36 5.52
C ASP A 457 12.94 25.75 4.16
N LYS A 458 14.16 25.20 4.04
CA LYS A 458 14.73 24.77 2.75
C LYS A 458 15.21 23.32 2.69
N ASP A 459 15.08 22.54 3.77
CA ASP A 459 15.41 21.11 3.84
C ASP A 459 16.68 20.71 3.05
N SER A 460 17.72 21.55 3.09
CA SER A 460 18.97 21.33 2.37
C SER A 460 20.14 21.89 3.16
N PHE A 461 21.16 21.05 3.32
CA PHE A 461 22.43 21.43 3.92
C PHE A 461 23.29 22.06 2.83
N ILE A 462 23.53 23.36 2.90
CA ILE A 462 24.46 24.03 2.00
C ILE A 462 25.87 23.62 2.44
N ARG A 463 26.53 22.71 1.71
CA ARG A 463 27.95 22.40 1.95
C ARG A 463 28.79 23.64 1.71
N THR A 464 29.51 24.09 2.75
CA THR A 464 30.54 25.10 2.59
C THR A 464 31.90 24.44 2.39
N PRO A 465 32.82 25.06 1.64
CA PRO A 465 34.20 24.59 1.54
C PRO A 465 34.90 24.44 2.90
N GLU A 466 34.49 25.19 3.91
CA GLU A 466 34.97 25.09 5.30
C GLU A 466 34.50 23.80 5.98
N PHE A 467 33.22 23.44 5.79
CA PHE A 467 32.66 22.18 6.30
C PHE A 467 33.36 20.98 5.66
N ASP A 468 33.52 20.99 4.34
CA ASP A 468 34.16 19.89 3.61
C ASP A 468 35.63 19.72 4.05
N ARG A 469 36.38 20.82 4.22
CA ARG A 469 37.76 20.78 4.74
C ARG A 469 37.83 20.27 6.19
N ALA A 470 36.87 20.64 7.02
CA ALA A 470 36.80 20.15 8.40
C ALA A 470 36.43 18.66 8.45
N LEU A 471 35.52 18.21 7.57
CA LEU A 471 35.09 16.82 7.47
C LEU A 471 36.24 15.94 6.96
N GLU A 472 36.94 16.38 5.92
CA GLU A 472 38.12 15.69 5.38
C GLU A 472 39.22 15.55 6.45
N LYS A 473 39.45 16.60 7.25
CA LYS A 473 40.41 16.53 8.36
C LYS A 473 39.95 15.57 9.46
N ALA A 474 38.66 15.50 9.76
CA ALA A 474 38.11 14.59 10.77
C ALA A 474 38.25 13.13 10.33
N ILE A 475 37.91 12.87 9.07
CA ILE A 475 38.12 11.59 8.39
C ILE A 475 39.58 11.15 8.50
N ARG A 476 40.53 12.02 8.12
CA ARG A 476 41.96 11.69 8.17
C ARG A 476 42.42 11.33 9.58
N LEU A 477 41.95 12.05 10.61
CA LEU A 477 42.27 11.78 12.00
C LEU A 477 41.65 10.46 12.49
N LEU A 478 40.39 10.18 12.12
CA LEU A 478 39.71 8.91 12.43
C LEU A 478 40.41 7.72 11.76
N THR A 479 40.84 7.86 10.50
CA THR A 479 41.61 6.85 9.79
C THR A 479 42.98 6.62 10.43
N GLN A 480 43.65 7.67 10.90
CA GLN A 480 44.91 7.54 11.64
C GLN A 480 44.72 6.83 12.98
N LEU A 481 43.63 7.15 13.68
CA LEU A 481 43.26 6.48 14.93
C LEU A 481 43.06 4.98 14.68
N ALA A 482 42.22 4.59 13.72
CA ALA A 482 41.99 3.19 13.35
C ALA A 482 43.29 2.46 12.95
N LYS A 483 44.18 3.11 12.17
CA LYS A 483 45.47 2.53 11.75
C LYS A 483 46.45 2.30 12.90
N LEU A 484 46.44 3.14 13.94
CA LEU A 484 47.28 2.94 15.13
C LEU A 484 46.80 1.77 15.98
N TYR A 485 45.48 1.58 16.04
CA TYR A 485 44.84 0.50 16.79
C TYR A 485 45.06 -0.87 16.15
N LEU A 486 45.05 -0.99 14.82
CA LEU A 486 45.29 -2.24 14.09
C LEU A 486 46.70 -2.86 14.26
N LYS A 487 47.64 -2.20 14.93
CA LYS A 487 49.03 -2.66 15.07
C LYS A 487 49.38 -3.29 16.42
N ASP A 488 48.48 -3.26 17.41
CA ASP A 488 48.78 -3.72 18.77
C ASP A 488 47.87 -4.91 19.19
N GLU A 489 48.40 -6.13 19.08
CA GLU A 489 47.69 -7.38 19.41
C GLU A 489 47.26 -7.46 20.89
N THR A 490 47.87 -6.68 21.79
CA THR A 490 47.56 -6.73 23.23
C THR A 490 46.31 -5.95 23.62
N LEU A 491 45.79 -5.11 22.73
CA LEU A 491 44.59 -4.31 22.94
C LEU A 491 43.38 -4.86 22.16
N GLN A 492 43.43 -6.09 21.64
CA GLN A 492 42.49 -6.63 20.64
C GLN A 492 41.01 -6.34 20.95
N GLU A 493 40.52 -6.58 22.17
CA GLU A 493 39.10 -6.33 22.50
C GLU A 493 38.73 -4.83 22.54
N THR A 494 39.64 -3.98 23.05
CA THR A 494 39.43 -2.51 23.07
C THR A 494 39.60 -1.92 21.68
N THR A 495 40.49 -2.51 20.89
CA THR A 495 40.81 -2.21 19.49
C THR A 495 39.63 -2.55 18.59
N ASP A 496 38.99 -3.70 18.79
CA ASP A 496 37.83 -4.13 18.03
C ASP A 496 36.62 -3.23 18.31
N SER A 497 36.37 -2.87 19.58
CA SER A 497 35.29 -1.95 19.95
C SER A 497 35.51 -0.53 19.41
N LEU A 498 36.74 -0.03 19.38
CA LEU A 498 37.07 1.30 18.86
C LEU A 498 37.19 1.33 17.32
N ASN A 499 37.57 0.22 16.70
CA ASN A 499 37.51 0.04 15.26
C ASN A 499 36.06 -0.01 14.79
N ASP A 500 35.22 -0.83 15.42
CA ASP A 500 33.80 -0.90 15.07
C ASP A 500 33.13 0.47 15.21
N PHE A 501 33.54 1.26 16.21
CA PHE A 501 33.12 2.65 16.35
C PHE A 501 33.60 3.56 15.22
N SER A 502 34.90 3.53 14.91
CA SER A 502 35.48 4.38 13.87
C SER A 502 34.80 4.12 12.53
N TRP A 503 34.51 2.85 12.25
CA TRP A 503 33.80 2.42 11.05
C TRP A 503 32.31 2.74 11.08
N GLU A 504 31.63 2.61 12.22
CA GLU A 504 30.26 3.09 12.37
C GLU A 504 30.16 4.59 12.13
N THR A 505 31.11 5.36 12.65
CA THR A 505 31.20 6.81 12.43
C THR A 505 31.38 7.13 10.95
N LEU A 506 32.32 6.46 10.29
CA LEU A 506 32.54 6.63 8.85
C LEU A 506 31.32 6.18 8.02
N SER A 507 30.50 5.24 8.52
CA SER A 507 29.25 4.86 7.86
C SER A 507 28.21 5.98 7.83
N PHE A 508 28.24 6.90 8.79
CA PHE A 508 27.36 8.08 8.80
C PHE A 508 27.75 9.13 7.75
N LEU A 509 28.95 9.04 7.17
CA LEU A 509 29.35 9.85 6.02
C LEU A 509 28.65 9.45 4.72
N ARG A 510 27.98 8.29 4.71
CA ARG A 510 27.17 7.81 3.59
C ARG A 510 27.95 7.83 2.26
N GLY A 511 27.42 8.52 1.25
CA GLY A 511 28.02 8.67 -0.08
C GLY A 511 29.36 9.41 -0.10
N ASP A 512 29.84 9.93 1.03
CA ASP A 512 31.12 10.62 1.17
C ASP A 512 32.14 9.82 2.00
N ALA A 513 31.80 8.59 2.38
CA ALA A 513 32.74 7.69 3.05
C ALA A 513 34.06 7.53 2.27
N PRO A 514 35.22 7.42 2.95
CA PRO A 514 36.52 7.24 2.31
C PRO A 514 36.62 5.91 1.55
N ILE A 515 37.43 5.87 0.48
CA ILE A 515 37.66 4.65 -0.31
C ILE A 515 38.27 3.54 0.55
N ASP A 516 39.24 3.85 1.41
CA ASP A 516 39.83 2.89 2.37
C ASP A 516 38.75 2.18 3.23
N PHE A 517 37.64 2.87 3.53
CA PHE A 517 36.54 2.24 4.28
C PHE A 517 35.73 1.27 3.40
N LEU A 518 35.54 1.60 2.13
CA LEU A 518 34.88 0.73 1.17
C LEU A 518 35.65 -0.60 1.02
N ASP A 519 36.97 -0.50 0.90
CA ASP A 519 37.87 -1.67 0.82
C ASP A 519 37.82 -2.51 2.11
N TYR A 520 37.76 -1.86 3.27
CA TYR A 520 37.59 -2.53 4.57
C TYR A 520 36.26 -3.29 4.65
N LEU A 521 35.15 -2.70 4.20
CA LEU A 521 33.84 -3.35 4.19
C LEU A 521 33.85 -4.57 3.27
N GLU A 522 34.40 -4.44 2.07
CA GLU A 522 34.53 -5.55 1.13
C GLU A 522 35.35 -6.69 1.74
N PHE A 523 36.52 -6.38 2.30
CA PHE A 523 37.41 -7.37 2.92
C PHE A 523 36.69 -8.14 4.04
N ASN A 524 36.06 -7.44 4.98
CA ASN A 524 35.41 -8.10 6.12
C ASN A 524 34.17 -8.92 5.72
N ILE A 525 33.42 -8.49 4.72
CA ILE A 525 32.30 -9.28 4.18
C ILE A 525 32.81 -10.57 3.55
N ARG A 526 33.93 -10.54 2.81
CA ARG A 526 34.58 -11.73 2.24
C ARG A 526 35.08 -12.70 3.32
N GLN A 527 35.66 -12.18 4.40
CA GLN A 527 36.11 -13.01 5.53
C GLN A 527 34.95 -13.52 6.40
N GLY A 528 33.74 -12.96 6.23
CA GLY A 528 32.58 -13.28 7.04
C GLY A 528 32.64 -12.74 8.47
N ASN A 529 33.42 -11.67 8.68
CA ASN A 529 33.59 -10.99 9.96
C ASN A 529 32.46 -9.99 10.18
N ASN A 530 31.77 -10.09 11.32
CA ASN A 530 30.71 -9.17 11.74
C ASN A 530 29.71 -8.79 10.61
N GLU A 531 29.32 -9.77 9.80
CA GLU A 531 28.58 -9.53 8.54
C GLU A 531 27.29 -8.72 8.71
N TYR A 532 26.64 -8.85 9.86
CA TYR A 532 25.46 -8.05 10.19
C TYR A 532 25.77 -6.56 10.18
N GLN A 533 26.81 -6.16 10.92
CA GLN A 533 27.21 -4.76 11.05
C GLN A 533 27.81 -4.25 9.74
N MET A 534 28.65 -5.05 9.07
CA MET A 534 29.24 -4.67 7.78
C MET A 534 28.17 -4.43 6.73
N SER A 535 27.13 -5.28 6.67
CA SER A 535 26.01 -5.09 5.73
C SER A 535 25.19 -3.84 6.04
N LEU A 536 25.03 -3.49 7.31
CA LEU A 536 24.37 -2.25 7.71
C LEU A 536 25.18 -1.03 7.25
N TRP A 537 26.49 -1.01 7.49
CA TRP A 537 27.36 0.09 7.06
C TRP A 537 27.42 0.20 5.55
N LEU A 538 27.53 -0.92 4.85
CA LEU A 538 27.48 -1.00 3.39
C LEU A 538 26.22 -0.33 2.85
N GLY A 539 25.06 -0.64 3.44
CA GLY A 539 23.79 0.00 3.10
C GLY A 539 23.78 1.51 3.26
N ARG A 540 24.61 2.06 4.16
CA ARG A 540 24.74 3.51 4.37
C ARG A 540 25.67 4.16 3.37
N VAL A 541 26.78 3.50 3.00
CA VAL A 541 27.89 4.12 2.26
C VAL A 541 27.88 3.94 0.74
N LEU A 542 27.03 3.06 0.22
CA LEU A 542 26.96 2.76 -1.22
C LEU A 542 26.61 3.96 -2.11
N GLY A 543 25.99 5.02 -1.55
CA GLY A 543 25.67 6.23 -2.30
C GLY A 543 24.84 5.91 -3.55
N ASN A 544 25.21 6.50 -4.69
CA ASN A 544 24.57 6.24 -5.98
C ASN A 544 25.13 5.03 -6.74
N GLY A 545 26.09 4.29 -6.16
CA GLY A 545 26.72 3.14 -6.82
C GLY A 545 27.58 3.48 -8.03
N LYS A 546 27.94 4.75 -8.24
CA LYS A 546 28.80 5.20 -9.35
C LYS A 546 30.25 5.43 -8.89
N ASN A 547 31.15 5.63 -9.85
CA ASN A 547 32.57 5.91 -9.63
C ASN A 547 33.23 4.85 -8.72
N ASN A 548 33.97 5.29 -7.70
CA ASN A 548 34.68 4.43 -6.75
C ASN A 548 33.77 3.51 -5.92
N ARG A 549 32.44 3.70 -5.97
CA ARG A 549 31.45 2.83 -5.31
C ARG A 549 30.87 1.77 -6.22
N ARG A 550 31.11 1.86 -7.54
CA ARG A 550 30.62 0.88 -8.51
C ARG A 550 31.10 -0.52 -8.14
N ASN A 551 32.41 -0.69 -7.93
CA ASN A 551 33.00 -1.99 -7.60
C ASN A 551 32.39 -2.62 -6.33
N LEU A 552 32.23 -1.83 -5.27
CA LEU A 552 31.61 -2.29 -4.03
C LEU A 552 30.15 -2.69 -4.22
N PHE A 553 29.42 -1.96 -5.08
CA PHE A 553 28.05 -2.32 -5.44
C PHE A 553 28.00 -3.62 -6.24
N GLN A 554 28.84 -3.79 -7.27
CA GLN A 554 28.90 -5.05 -8.04
C GLN A 554 29.31 -6.21 -7.13
N PHE A 555 30.25 -5.99 -6.22
CA PHE A 555 30.65 -6.96 -5.20
C PHE A 555 29.45 -7.39 -4.35
N LEU A 556 28.66 -6.45 -3.82
CA LEU A 556 27.48 -6.77 -3.02
C LEU A 556 26.47 -7.63 -3.80
N LEU A 557 26.16 -7.26 -5.04
CA LEU A 557 25.20 -8.01 -5.86
C LEU A 557 25.71 -9.42 -6.16
N LYS A 558 26.99 -9.54 -6.55
CA LYS A 558 27.62 -10.84 -6.81
C LYS A 558 27.66 -11.72 -5.56
N GLU A 559 27.98 -11.14 -4.40
CA GLU A 559 28.02 -11.86 -3.12
C GLU A 559 26.63 -12.33 -2.70
N ILE A 560 25.59 -11.51 -2.93
CA ILE A 560 24.18 -11.88 -2.76
C ILE A 560 23.84 -13.10 -3.64
N GLU A 561 24.15 -13.04 -4.93
CA GLU A 561 23.85 -14.12 -5.88
C GLU A 561 24.60 -15.41 -5.55
N GLN A 562 25.90 -15.31 -5.27
CA GLN A 562 26.74 -16.45 -4.93
C GLN A 562 26.26 -17.12 -3.65
N ARG A 563 25.98 -16.35 -2.59
CA ARG A 563 25.47 -16.92 -1.34
C ARG A 563 24.06 -17.47 -1.53
N PHE A 564 23.20 -16.83 -2.32
CA PHE A 564 21.88 -17.38 -2.63
C PHE A 564 21.97 -18.78 -3.24
N GLU A 565 22.87 -19.00 -4.19
CA GLU A 565 23.08 -20.32 -4.81
C GLU A 565 23.57 -21.37 -3.81
N HIS A 566 24.53 -21.01 -2.97
CA HIS A 566 25.04 -21.93 -1.93
C HIS A 566 23.97 -22.21 -0.84
N ASN A 567 23.10 -21.24 -0.55
CA ASN A 567 22.13 -21.29 0.55
C ASN A 567 20.89 -22.12 0.30
N ARG A 568 20.61 -22.50 -0.95
CA ARG A 568 19.43 -23.32 -1.28
C ARG A 568 19.32 -24.57 -0.42
N ASN A 569 20.47 -25.07 0.06
CA ASN A 569 20.56 -26.32 0.80
C ASN A 569 21.00 -26.15 2.28
N SER A 570 21.27 -24.93 2.78
CA SER A 570 21.83 -24.72 4.13
C SER A 570 21.14 -23.60 4.94
N PRO A 571 20.41 -23.94 6.03
CA PRO A 571 19.76 -22.95 6.90
C PRO A 571 20.71 -21.97 7.60
N GLN A 572 21.94 -22.40 7.94
CA GLN A 572 22.90 -21.55 8.67
C GLN A 572 23.41 -20.40 7.80
N GLN A 573 23.64 -20.67 6.52
CA GLN A 573 24.12 -19.65 5.59
C GLN A 573 22.99 -18.70 5.13
N LYS A 574 21.71 -19.09 5.27
CA LYS A 574 20.56 -18.20 5.02
C LYS A 574 20.63 -16.92 5.84
N LYS A 575 21.09 -17.00 7.11
CA LYS A 575 21.23 -15.84 8.00
C LYS A 575 22.23 -14.82 7.46
N LYS A 576 23.37 -15.29 6.96
CA LYS A 576 24.47 -14.47 6.41
C LYS A 576 24.01 -13.64 5.22
N TYR A 577 23.37 -14.30 4.26
CA TYR A 577 22.82 -13.66 3.07
C TYR A 577 21.69 -12.66 3.37
N SER A 578 20.83 -12.94 4.36
CA SER A 578 19.76 -12.01 4.76
C SER A 578 20.30 -10.65 5.25
N TYR A 579 21.53 -10.61 5.77
CA TYR A 579 22.19 -9.37 6.15
C TYR A 579 22.59 -8.54 4.93
N LEU A 580 23.14 -9.18 3.90
CA LEU A 580 23.47 -8.50 2.65
C LEU A 580 22.23 -7.94 1.95
N LEU A 581 21.13 -8.71 1.91
CA LEU A 581 19.84 -8.21 1.41
C LEU A 581 19.37 -6.97 2.18
N ARG A 582 19.52 -6.97 3.52
CA ARG A 582 19.19 -5.80 4.33
C ARG A 582 20.07 -4.60 4.00
N GLY A 583 21.37 -4.83 3.77
CA GLY A 583 22.30 -3.79 3.32
C GLY A 583 21.88 -3.20 1.97
N LEU A 584 21.57 -4.06 0.99
CA LEU A 584 21.07 -3.66 -0.32
C LEU A 584 19.76 -2.87 -0.23
N ALA A 585 18.77 -3.39 0.51
CA ALA A 585 17.49 -2.72 0.74
C ALA A 585 17.69 -1.31 1.32
N THR A 586 18.58 -1.19 2.32
CA THR A 586 18.93 0.10 2.94
C THR A 586 19.59 1.05 1.94
N ALA A 587 20.47 0.56 1.07
CA ALA A 587 21.16 1.37 0.07
C ALA A 587 20.19 1.88 -1.01
N LEU A 588 19.37 0.98 -1.57
CA LEU A 588 18.38 1.31 -2.58
C LEU A 588 17.39 2.34 -2.07
N TRP A 589 17.07 2.29 -0.78
CA TRP A 589 16.18 3.24 -0.13
C TRP A 589 16.77 4.65 0.00
N ARG A 590 18.07 4.75 0.22
CA ARG A 590 18.74 6.03 0.52
C ARG A 590 19.13 6.81 -0.73
N ASN A 591 19.21 6.15 -1.88
CA ASN A 591 19.68 6.79 -3.10
C ASN A 591 18.91 6.32 -4.34
N GLN A 592 18.15 7.23 -4.92
CA GLN A 592 17.36 6.97 -6.12
C GLN A 592 18.20 6.56 -7.33
N GLU A 593 19.40 7.15 -7.50
CA GLU A 593 20.27 6.83 -8.62
C GLU A 593 20.85 5.41 -8.55
N LEU A 594 20.92 4.82 -7.34
CA LEU A 594 21.38 3.44 -7.17
C LEU A 594 20.42 2.44 -7.82
N VAL A 595 19.12 2.74 -7.89
CA VAL A 595 18.14 1.90 -8.58
C VAL A 595 18.45 1.77 -10.06
N HIS A 596 18.84 2.86 -10.72
CA HIS A 596 19.27 2.82 -12.12
C HIS A 596 20.59 2.06 -12.28
N SER A 597 21.46 2.09 -11.27
CA SER A 597 22.70 1.30 -11.29
C SER A 597 22.44 -0.20 -11.17
N LEU A 598 21.29 -0.66 -10.61
CA LEU A 598 20.93 -2.08 -10.63
C LEU A 598 20.75 -2.61 -12.06
N GLU A 599 20.13 -1.80 -12.94
CA GLU A 599 19.91 -2.13 -14.35
C GLU A 599 21.23 -2.38 -15.08
N GLU A 600 22.25 -1.55 -14.81
CA GLU A 600 23.56 -1.68 -15.46
C GLU A 600 24.40 -2.87 -14.97
N VAL A 601 24.16 -3.36 -13.76
CA VAL A 601 25.11 -4.24 -13.04
C VAL A 601 24.55 -5.62 -12.72
N SER A 602 23.22 -5.80 -12.71
CA SER A 602 22.59 -7.05 -12.25
C SER A 602 21.52 -7.59 -13.17
N SER A 603 21.31 -8.91 -13.07
CA SER A 603 20.18 -9.58 -13.70
C SER A 603 18.95 -9.43 -12.83
N ILE A 604 18.03 -8.55 -13.20
CA ILE A 604 16.70 -8.43 -12.58
C ILE A 604 16.00 -9.79 -12.42
N PRO A 605 16.03 -10.69 -13.43
CA PRO A 605 15.51 -12.05 -13.28
C PRO A 605 16.08 -12.82 -12.09
N LYS A 606 17.35 -12.59 -11.74
CA LYS A 606 18.00 -13.25 -10.61
C LYS A 606 17.48 -12.75 -9.27
N PHE A 607 17.27 -11.44 -9.15
CA PHE A 607 16.68 -10.85 -7.95
C PHE A 607 15.22 -11.25 -7.76
N LEU A 608 14.44 -11.37 -8.82
CA LEU A 608 13.08 -11.91 -8.74
C LEU A 608 13.07 -13.36 -8.24
N GLU A 609 14.08 -14.16 -8.60
CA GLU A 609 14.24 -15.54 -8.11
C GLU A 609 14.52 -15.59 -6.61
N ILE A 610 15.43 -14.74 -6.18
CA ILE A 610 15.78 -14.50 -4.78
C ILE A 610 14.51 -14.15 -3.98
N LEU A 611 13.73 -13.17 -4.47
CA LEU A 611 12.53 -12.69 -3.80
C LEU A 611 11.50 -13.80 -3.65
N GLU A 612 11.19 -14.52 -4.73
CA GLU A 612 10.26 -15.66 -4.68
C GLU A 612 10.69 -16.73 -3.67
N TYR A 613 11.96 -17.11 -3.69
CA TYR A 613 12.50 -18.13 -2.80
C TYR A 613 12.34 -17.72 -1.33
N ASP A 614 12.69 -16.48 -1.00
CA ASP A 614 12.64 -16.01 0.36
C ASP A 614 11.22 -15.72 0.85
N TYR A 615 10.32 -15.19 0.01
CA TYR A 615 8.91 -15.08 0.35
C TYR A 615 8.30 -16.44 0.67
N ARG A 616 8.54 -17.45 -0.18
CA ARG A 616 8.11 -18.83 0.08
C ARG A 616 8.69 -19.37 1.40
N GLY A 617 9.95 -19.04 1.69
CA GLY A 617 10.61 -19.38 2.95
C GLY A 617 9.96 -18.74 4.17
N ILE A 618 9.57 -17.47 4.07
CA ILE A 618 8.84 -16.73 5.12
C ILE A 618 7.48 -17.39 5.36
N ILE A 619 6.69 -17.65 4.30
CA ILE A 619 5.39 -18.32 4.40
C ILE A 619 5.51 -19.67 5.10
N LYS A 620 6.47 -20.51 4.68
CA LYS A 620 6.71 -21.83 5.28
C LYS A 620 7.08 -21.72 6.77
N THR A 621 7.84 -20.70 7.14
CA THR A 621 8.25 -20.47 8.53
C THR A 621 7.07 -20.00 9.37
N LEU A 622 6.35 -18.97 8.92
CA LEU A 622 5.20 -18.41 9.63
C LEU A 622 4.06 -19.42 9.81
N LYS A 623 3.77 -20.26 8.80
CA LYS A 623 2.77 -21.34 8.92
C LYS A 623 3.09 -22.38 10.01
N LYS A 624 4.37 -22.54 10.34
CA LYS A 624 4.84 -23.50 11.36
C LYS A 624 5.14 -22.84 12.71
N THR A 625 5.02 -21.52 12.80
CA THR A 625 5.42 -20.77 13.98
C THR A 625 4.24 -20.67 14.93
N GLU A 626 4.46 -21.08 16.19
CA GLU A 626 3.47 -20.91 17.25
C GLU A 626 3.31 -19.42 17.61
N PRO A 627 2.10 -18.95 17.97
CA PRO A 627 1.84 -17.54 18.28
C PRO A 627 2.77 -16.93 19.36
N ASP A 628 3.28 -17.76 20.27
CA ASP A 628 4.11 -17.30 21.39
C ASP A 628 5.57 -17.03 20.99
N ASN A 629 6.01 -17.46 19.79
CA ASN A 629 7.37 -17.24 19.32
C ASN A 629 7.54 -15.85 18.66
N GLN A 630 7.31 -14.80 19.44
CA GLN A 630 7.34 -13.41 18.99
C GLN A 630 8.69 -13.03 18.35
N LYS A 631 9.81 -13.58 18.85
CA LYS A 631 11.14 -13.31 18.29
C LYS A 631 11.25 -13.78 16.84
N LEU A 632 10.75 -14.97 16.52
CA LEU A 632 10.78 -15.49 15.16
C LEU A 632 9.86 -14.68 14.24
N ILE A 633 8.65 -14.34 14.71
CA ILE A 633 7.67 -13.57 13.95
C ILE A 633 8.23 -12.17 13.61
N VAL A 634 8.81 -11.47 14.58
CA VAL A 634 9.45 -10.16 14.38
C VAL A 634 10.62 -10.26 13.37
N ASN A 635 11.42 -11.33 13.44
CA ASN A 635 12.50 -11.54 12.48
C ASN A 635 11.97 -11.79 11.06
N GLN A 636 10.90 -12.57 10.89
CA GLN A 636 10.27 -12.78 9.58
C GLN A 636 9.64 -11.49 9.05
N SER A 637 9.00 -10.68 9.90
CA SER A 637 8.45 -9.37 9.53
C SER A 637 9.54 -8.41 9.02
N ARG A 638 10.71 -8.38 9.69
CA ARG A 638 11.87 -7.60 9.23
C ARG A 638 12.41 -8.08 7.88
N ASN A 639 12.51 -9.39 7.68
CA ASN A 639 12.96 -9.96 6.41
C ASN A 639 11.97 -9.63 5.30
N PHE A 640 10.67 -9.80 5.55
CA PHE A 640 9.60 -9.44 4.63
C PHE A 640 9.70 -7.97 4.20
N ARG A 641 9.89 -7.06 5.15
CA ARG A 641 10.11 -5.63 4.86
C ARG A 641 11.29 -5.39 3.92
N ASN A 642 12.45 -5.98 4.21
CA ASN A 642 13.66 -5.77 3.40
C ASN A 642 13.48 -6.31 1.95
N LEU A 643 12.81 -7.44 1.78
CA LEU A 643 12.51 -8.01 0.46
C LEU A 643 11.57 -7.09 -0.33
N ASN A 644 10.54 -6.57 0.33
CA ASN A 644 9.62 -5.63 -0.30
C ASN A 644 10.31 -4.32 -0.69
N GLU A 645 11.23 -3.81 0.13
CA GLU A 645 12.05 -2.64 -0.22
C GLU A 645 12.85 -2.86 -1.51
N ILE A 646 13.44 -4.05 -1.68
CA ILE A 646 14.13 -4.44 -2.92
C ILE A 646 13.13 -4.55 -4.08
N LEU A 647 12.00 -5.23 -3.89
CA LEU A 647 10.97 -5.38 -4.92
C LEU A 647 10.46 -4.03 -5.43
N MET A 648 10.21 -3.10 -4.52
CA MET A 648 9.75 -1.75 -4.84
C MET A 648 10.81 -0.96 -5.62
N ALA A 649 12.11 -1.16 -5.32
CA ALA A 649 13.19 -0.60 -6.13
C ALA A 649 13.19 -1.19 -7.55
N LEU A 650 13.07 -2.51 -7.68
CA LEU A 650 12.99 -3.18 -8.98
C LEU A 650 11.79 -2.68 -9.80
N LEU A 651 10.61 -2.56 -9.20
CA LEU A 651 9.39 -2.12 -9.90
C LEU A 651 9.48 -0.72 -10.51
N ARG A 652 10.48 0.08 -10.15
CA ARG A 652 10.74 1.36 -10.83
C ARG A 652 11.35 1.18 -12.22
N LEU A 653 12.07 0.08 -12.43
CA LEU A 653 12.67 -0.29 -13.72
C LEU A 653 11.66 -0.94 -14.67
N ARG A 654 10.39 -1.07 -14.27
CA ARG A 654 9.34 -1.75 -15.06
C ARG A 654 9.08 -1.12 -16.42
N SER A 655 9.45 0.13 -16.66
CA SER A 655 9.31 0.72 -18.01
C SER A 655 10.32 0.17 -19.01
N GLN A 656 11.41 -0.42 -18.51
CA GLN A 656 12.51 -0.95 -19.32
C GLN A 656 12.49 -2.50 -19.35
N GLU A 657 11.82 -3.13 -18.38
CA GLU A 657 11.99 -4.56 -18.08
C GLU A 657 10.66 -5.31 -18.01
N ILE A 658 10.43 -6.17 -19.02
CA ILE A 658 9.17 -6.88 -19.26
C ILE A 658 8.82 -7.84 -18.10
N GLU A 659 9.82 -8.40 -17.41
CA GLU A 659 9.57 -9.29 -16.28
C GLU A 659 8.87 -8.61 -15.10
N LEU A 660 8.97 -7.29 -15.00
CA LEU A 660 8.37 -6.48 -13.94
C LEU A 660 6.98 -5.94 -14.30
N HIS A 661 6.48 -6.25 -15.50
CA HIS A 661 5.15 -5.82 -15.94
C HIS A 661 4.04 -6.52 -15.13
N ALA A 662 2.96 -5.78 -14.87
CA ALA A 662 1.74 -6.35 -14.31
C ALA A 662 1.19 -7.44 -15.25
N GLY A 663 0.76 -8.57 -14.67
CA GLY A 663 0.28 -9.73 -15.43
C GLY A 663 1.39 -10.71 -15.84
N ASN A 664 2.68 -10.37 -15.67
CA ASN A 664 3.74 -11.37 -15.76
C ASN A 664 3.49 -12.48 -14.71
N SER A 665 3.59 -13.75 -15.13
CA SER A 665 3.29 -14.91 -14.27
C SER A 665 4.13 -14.93 -12.98
N ARG A 666 5.37 -14.45 -13.07
CA ARG A 666 6.30 -14.32 -11.96
C ARG A 666 5.86 -13.26 -10.96
N MET A 667 5.49 -12.09 -11.46
CA MET A 667 4.97 -10.99 -10.65
C MET A 667 3.62 -11.34 -10.02
N LEU A 668 2.76 -12.07 -10.73
CA LEU A 668 1.51 -12.60 -10.18
C LEU A 668 1.79 -13.51 -8.99
N LYS A 669 2.76 -14.42 -9.11
CA LYS A 669 3.17 -15.32 -8.03
C LYS A 669 3.77 -14.58 -6.84
N ILE A 670 4.63 -13.59 -7.09
CA ILE A 670 5.14 -12.71 -6.02
C ILE A 670 3.98 -12.01 -5.31
N SER A 671 3.02 -11.43 -6.04
CA SER A 671 1.87 -10.76 -5.44
C SER A 671 1.03 -11.69 -4.55
N GLN A 672 0.87 -12.96 -4.93
CA GLN A 672 0.20 -13.97 -4.12
C GLN A 672 0.96 -14.22 -2.82
N TYR A 673 2.29 -14.34 -2.89
CA TYR A 673 3.12 -14.50 -1.69
C TYR A 673 3.04 -13.32 -0.74
N LEU A 674 3.03 -12.09 -1.26
CA LEU A 674 2.88 -10.88 -0.44
C LEU A 674 1.58 -10.90 0.36
N ARG A 675 0.45 -11.14 -0.31
CA ARG A 675 -0.87 -11.23 0.33
C ARG A 675 -0.91 -12.33 1.39
N GLU A 676 -0.32 -13.48 1.09
CA GLU A 676 -0.27 -14.60 2.03
C GLU A 676 0.57 -14.26 3.28
N ILE A 677 1.73 -13.61 3.12
CA ILE A 677 2.56 -13.19 4.25
C ILE A 677 1.85 -12.13 5.09
N ASP A 678 1.21 -11.15 4.46
CA ASP A 678 0.47 -10.10 5.20
C ASP A 678 -0.67 -10.72 6.03
N VAL A 679 -1.45 -11.64 5.46
CA VAL A 679 -2.48 -12.38 6.22
C VAL A 679 -1.87 -13.16 7.39
N LEU A 680 -0.71 -13.79 7.20
CA LEU A 680 -0.04 -14.53 8.27
C LEU A 680 0.50 -13.61 9.37
N LEU A 681 1.12 -12.48 9.03
CA LEU A 681 1.62 -11.51 10.01
C LEU A 681 0.48 -10.84 10.79
N LEU A 682 -0.61 -10.49 10.12
CA LEU A 682 -1.83 -9.95 10.75
C LEU A 682 -2.43 -10.93 11.77
N LYS A 683 -2.43 -12.24 11.49
CA LYS A 683 -2.87 -13.27 12.46
C LYS A 683 -2.04 -13.26 13.74
N PHE A 684 -0.78 -12.85 13.68
CA PHE A 684 0.10 -12.71 14.83
C PHE A 684 0.08 -11.30 15.47
N GLY A 685 -0.82 -10.41 15.02
CA GLY A 685 -0.88 -9.03 15.49
C GLY A 685 0.33 -8.18 15.08
N GLN A 686 1.07 -8.60 14.05
CA GLN A 686 2.22 -7.89 13.54
C GLN A 686 1.84 -7.15 12.25
N GLU A 687 1.98 -5.83 12.28
CA GLU A 687 1.89 -5.00 11.08
C GLU A 687 3.30 -4.79 10.53
N CYS A 688 3.50 -5.12 9.25
CA CYS A 688 4.77 -4.79 8.59
C CYS A 688 4.73 -3.34 8.13
N LYS A 689 5.18 -2.42 9.00
CA LYS A 689 5.32 -1.01 8.65
C LYS A 689 6.53 -0.83 7.75
N SER A 690 6.28 -0.34 6.55
CA SER A 690 7.32 0.07 5.62
C SER A 690 8.22 1.16 6.21
N CYS A 691 9.51 1.16 5.86
CA CYS A 691 10.32 2.38 6.01
C CYS A 691 9.93 3.46 4.98
N PHE A 692 9.10 3.09 3.99
CA PHE A 692 8.47 4.03 3.09
C PHE A 692 7.55 4.98 3.87
N ARG A 693 8.00 6.21 4.06
CA ARG A 693 7.08 7.34 4.24
C ARG A 693 6.64 7.74 2.85
N PHE A 694 5.48 7.28 2.44
CA PHE A 694 4.80 7.86 1.29
C PHE A 694 4.42 9.28 1.70
N GLU A 695 5.09 10.27 1.13
CA GLU A 695 4.40 11.50 0.79
C GLU A 695 3.57 11.18 -0.46
N TRP A 696 2.49 10.44 -0.21
CA TRP A 696 1.47 10.27 -1.21
C TRP A 696 0.75 11.62 -1.25
N GLU A 697 0.86 12.34 -2.36
CA GLU A 697 0.01 13.51 -2.57
C GLU A 697 -1.45 13.03 -2.56
N GLY A 698 -2.09 13.13 -1.40
CA GLY A 698 -3.54 13.08 -1.27
C GLY A 698 -4.24 11.72 -1.22
N GLN A 699 -3.58 10.62 -0.83
CA GLN A 699 -4.28 9.37 -0.46
C GLN A 699 -3.82 8.78 0.89
N LYS A 700 -4.76 8.07 1.51
CA LYS A 700 -4.64 7.39 2.81
C LYS A 700 -3.34 6.58 2.86
N LYS A 701 -2.58 6.70 3.96
CA LYS A 701 -1.38 5.89 4.18
C LYS A 701 -1.74 4.39 4.08
N PRO A 702 -1.07 3.62 3.22
CA PRO A 702 -1.32 2.19 3.08
C PRO A 702 -1.04 1.49 4.42
N GLU A 703 -1.93 0.58 4.80
CA GLU A 703 -1.93 -0.06 6.11
C GLU A 703 -1.04 -1.33 6.12
N GLY A 704 -0.65 -1.83 4.95
CA GLY A 704 0.24 -2.99 4.77
C GLY A 704 1.10 -2.95 3.49
N MET A 705 2.11 -3.83 3.39
CA MET A 705 3.07 -3.82 2.27
C MET A 705 2.47 -4.36 0.96
N SER A 706 1.49 -5.25 1.00
CA SER A 706 0.80 -5.75 -0.21
C SER A 706 -0.06 -4.69 -0.90
N GLU A 707 -0.42 -3.60 -0.23
CA GLU A 707 -1.15 -2.49 -0.84
C GLU A 707 -0.23 -1.58 -1.67
N LEU A 708 1.09 -1.73 -1.50
CA LEU A 708 2.14 -0.92 -2.12
C LEU A 708 2.73 -1.52 -3.39
N VAL A 709 2.73 -2.85 -3.48
CA VAL A 709 3.26 -3.65 -4.59
C VAL A 709 2.09 -4.09 -5.46
#